data_AF-A0A5M7BBI6-F1
#
_entry.id   AF-A0A5M7BBI6-F1
#
_cell.length_a   1.000
_cell.length_b   1.000
_cell.length_c   1.000
_cell.angle_alpha   90.00
_cell.angle_beta   90.00
_cell.angle_gamma   90.00
#
_symmetry.space_group_name_H-M   'P 1'
#
loop_
_entity.id
_entity.type
_entity.pdbx_description
1 polymer ?
#
loop_
_entity_poly.entity_id
_entity_poly.type
_entity_poly.pdbx_seq_one_letter_code
_entity_poly.pdbx_strand_id
1 'polypeptide(L)'
;MDNTKEITDLTFIGSGISTSFSILRFLKLINNNETNDKKITLNIIEKYHEFNLGLPYGERSGFSTLLITSLRNFLIEPELGLFIAWLNSNKNWLLQELKNEGGVLTEAWLTNNHDDIKHNRWEDLFIPRRFFGCYMDQLIKAKTKKLSESNKIELNKINAKAIDIERVNGVYTIKLEDKEDLKSKKVVLSVGSLPTNNLWKNKRVIEQDNLLFLNNPYKPELKVSLDKIQNFITTNADKTINILIVGANASGLEVIYKINDFKSKEFKNTNFTFLSTQGRIPDTTIDIEGQEKFKPIHLEALKNCNKLTAQTIAEATYKDLDLADEINLGPASTVDIISKSFGVLLKSLNEKELEIFACEYGNAIGKRQRCAGQHYTNVIDNLERKNRFEHIAGRFSNLVKDSNGDYILAYVDTKTGKTLTNPNAFHIIINCVGSKNLKHDDLPLLYKNLLQKKYCVPNQSNIGFHVNNALECSKNLHVMGPMLAGNVIENKAVWHVEHCGRIIWLSQILSKILYNDIFPVENLNKKYNFVSKKLNSTEEIEEYKTLLKENWNNNVYYSYDHLKYFVSETDTLKCFQFKINGEVKIIMPIILRKIDTKHDQEECFDTITPYGYNGPLYDDKQVNSIDLQAFWKAIDCWYEKKNVVTEFIRFSLNRNYISYSGLLISTLLNVKGTLESDFELQWEKFLPKVRNNYRKAKSNNLTFKILQEEEITQEEINTFYTIYTETMKRNNAKELYFFSLQYFTELISNHRSEILIAYSYFNDLPISAELIIKNNDTLFAFLGGTDANYFSHRPNDFLRVEIIKWAIENKLKHYVLGGGLSDGDGLYKSKKAFFPKDDDIVFYTGRKINNYQVYEKLCISKHKDYNNTHIDEIKKYFFPFYRFNNG
;
A
#
# COMPACT_ATOMS: atom_id res chain seq x y z
N MET A 1 -12.57 41.81 -16.32
CA MET A 1 -11.16 41.59 -15.97
C MET A 1 -10.96 40.09 -15.90
N ASP A 2 -10.26 39.54 -16.90
CA ASP A 2 -9.97 38.11 -17.03
C ASP A 2 -9.14 37.62 -15.85
N ASN A 3 -9.79 36.95 -14.89
CA ASN A 3 -9.10 36.07 -13.95
C ASN A 3 -8.71 34.80 -14.72
N THR A 4 -7.55 34.81 -15.37
CA THR A 4 -6.87 33.57 -15.75
C THR A 4 -6.68 32.75 -14.47
N LYS A 5 -7.58 31.78 -14.24
CA LYS A 5 -7.68 30.95 -13.03
C LYS A 5 -6.30 30.42 -12.63
N GLU A 6 -5.74 30.97 -11.56
CA GLU A 6 -4.40 30.62 -11.10
C GLU A 6 -4.36 29.13 -10.72
N ILE A 7 -3.42 28.39 -11.31
CA ILE A 7 -3.29 26.96 -11.10
C ILE A 7 -2.59 26.75 -9.77
N THR A 8 -3.33 26.26 -8.78
CA THR A 8 -2.78 26.00 -7.45
C THR A 8 -1.80 24.83 -7.43
N ASP A 9 -0.81 24.87 -6.54
CA ASP A 9 0.19 23.79 -6.44
C ASP A 9 -0.41 22.51 -5.84
N LEU A 10 -1.29 22.66 -4.86
CA LEU A 10 -1.88 21.53 -4.13
C LEU A 10 -3.30 21.85 -3.65
N THR A 11 -4.22 20.92 -3.85
CA THR A 11 -5.60 21.01 -3.34
C THR A 11 -5.99 19.79 -2.53
N PHE A 12 -6.43 20.00 -1.28
CA PHE A 12 -7.03 18.97 -0.45
C PHE A 12 -8.56 19.00 -0.60
N ILE A 13 -9.17 17.84 -0.85
CA ILE A 13 -10.63 17.66 -0.82
C ILE A 13 -10.98 16.95 0.49
N GLY A 14 -11.68 17.67 1.37
CA GLY A 14 -11.97 17.29 2.75
C GLY A 14 -11.01 17.95 3.74
N SER A 15 -11.55 18.35 4.90
CA SER A 15 -10.83 19.10 5.93
C SER A 15 -10.87 18.40 7.30
N GLY A 16 -10.84 17.06 7.29
CA GLY A 16 -10.71 16.27 8.50
C GLY A 16 -9.30 16.23 9.07
N ILE A 17 -9.12 15.48 10.16
CA ILE A 17 -7.83 15.35 10.86
C ILE A 17 -6.70 14.80 9.95
N SER A 18 -7.06 13.99 8.96
CA SER A 18 -6.12 13.47 7.95
C SER A 18 -5.53 14.57 7.05
N THR A 19 -6.33 15.58 6.71
CA THR A 19 -5.86 16.78 6.00
C THR A 19 -5.03 17.65 6.94
N SER A 20 -5.52 17.87 8.15
CA SER A 20 -4.89 18.70 9.17
C SER A 20 -3.46 18.28 9.49
N PHE A 21 -3.24 16.99 9.78
CA PHE A 21 -1.89 16.49 10.03
C PHE A 21 -0.99 16.56 8.79
N SER A 22 -1.52 16.20 7.61
CA SER A 22 -0.74 16.27 6.36
C SER A 22 -0.25 17.69 6.07
N ILE A 23 -1.11 18.68 6.25
CA ILE A 23 -0.76 20.10 6.12
C ILE A 23 0.24 20.51 7.20
N LEU A 24 0.01 20.21 8.47
CA LEU A 24 0.96 20.57 9.55
C LEU A 24 2.36 20.04 9.30
N ARG A 25 2.49 18.77 8.89
CA ARG A 25 3.78 18.15 8.57
C ARG A 25 4.41 18.78 7.34
N PHE A 26 3.62 19.04 6.29
CA PHE A 26 4.10 19.72 5.08
C PHE A 26 4.60 21.13 5.38
N LEU A 27 3.85 21.92 6.16
CA LEU A 27 4.25 23.27 6.61
C LEU A 27 5.51 23.24 7.48
N LYS A 28 5.70 22.20 8.30
CA LYS A 28 6.94 22.01 9.08
C LYS A 28 8.15 21.82 8.17
N LEU A 29 8.02 21.05 7.09
CA LEU A 29 9.10 20.85 6.11
C LEU A 29 9.47 22.17 5.42
N ILE A 30 8.48 22.98 5.02
CA ILE A 30 8.70 24.31 4.43
C ILE A 30 9.41 25.26 5.41
N ASN A 31 8.96 25.30 6.67
CA ASN A 31 9.54 26.19 7.66
C ASN A 31 11.00 25.86 7.96
N ASN A 32 11.38 24.59 7.91
CA ASN A 32 12.75 24.14 8.17
C ASN A 32 13.71 24.37 6.99
N ASN A 33 13.20 24.73 5.81
CA ASN A 33 14.04 25.03 4.65
C ASN A 33 14.20 26.55 4.51
N GLU A 34 15.38 27.04 4.88
CA GLU A 34 15.73 28.47 4.81
C GLU A 34 16.16 28.90 3.40
N THR A 35 16.40 27.96 2.48
CA THR A 35 17.07 28.23 1.20
C THR A 35 16.14 28.42 -0.01
N ASN A 36 14.81 28.40 0.17
CA ASN A 36 13.86 28.41 -0.95
C ASN A 36 12.79 29.49 -0.83
N ASP A 37 12.73 30.37 -1.84
CA ASP A 37 11.81 31.53 -1.91
C ASP A 37 10.50 31.23 -2.65
N LYS A 38 10.29 29.99 -3.13
CA LYS A 38 9.07 29.64 -3.86
C LYS A 38 7.85 29.65 -2.92
N LYS A 39 6.95 30.62 -3.14
CA LYS A 39 5.60 30.67 -2.55
C LYS A 39 4.77 29.48 -3.04
N ILE A 40 4.12 28.77 -2.11
CA ILE A 40 3.22 27.64 -2.43
C ILE A 40 1.76 28.05 -2.28
N THR A 41 0.94 27.73 -3.28
CA THR A 41 -0.52 27.93 -3.23
C THR A 41 -1.25 26.64 -2.84
N LEU A 42 -2.07 26.71 -1.79
CA LEU A 42 -2.79 25.58 -1.19
C LEU A 42 -4.29 25.86 -1.16
N ASN A 43 -5.11 24.93 -1.65
CA ASN A 43 -6.56 24.95 -1.45
C ASN A 43 -6.99 23.85 -0.48
N ILE A 44 -7.95 24.14 0.39
CA ILE A 44 -8.70 23.14 1.16
C ILE A 44 -10.18 23.31 0.81
N ILE A 45 -10.81 22.25 0.32
CA ILE A 45 -12.24 22.22 0.01
C ILE A 45 -12.97 21.45 1.10
N GLU A 46 -13.98 22.05 1.73
CA GLU A 46 -14.82 21.41 2.74
C GLU A 46 -16.29 21.76 2.51
N LYS A 47 -17.17 20.76 2.54
CA LYS A 47 -18.61 21.00 2.32
C LYS A 47 -19.30 21.56 3.56
N TYR A 48 -18.67 21.46 4.73
CA TYR A 48 -19.13 22.06 5.98
C TYR A 48 -18.38 23.37 6.29
N HIS A 49 -18.94 24.20 7.18
CA HIS A 49 -18.37 25.50 7.51
C HIS A 49 -17.08 25.41 8.35
N GLU A 50 -16.96 24.39 9.20
CA GLU A 50 -15.74 24.17 9.99
C GLU A 50 -14.66 23.42 9.20
N PHE A 51 -13.47 24.02 9.14
CA PHE A 51 -12.26 23.41 8.58
C PHE A 51 -11.41 22.81 9.69
N ASN A 52 -10.53 21.87 9.32
CA ASN A 52 -9.47 21.22 10.11
C ASN A 52 -9.94 20.13 11.10
N LEU A 53 -11.23 20.03 11.37
CA LEU A 53 -11.76 19.26 12.50
C LEU A 53 -12.45 17.97 12.06
N GLY A 54 -13.03 17.95 10.85
CA GLY A 54 -13.92 16.87 10.43
C GLY A 54 -15.14 16.70 11.34
N LEU A 55 -15.88 15.61 11.16
CA LEU A 55 -17.10 15.34 11.93
C LEU A 55 -16.81 15.15 13.44
N PRO A 56 -15.85 14.30 13.86
CA PRO A 56 -15.73 13.94 15.27
C PRO A 56 -15.23 15.09 16.14
N TYR A 57 -14.34 15.94 15.63
CA TYR A 57 -13.72 17.00 16.45
C TYR A 57 -14.40 18.37 16.25
N GLY A 58 -15.47 18.41 15.45
CA GLY A 58 -16.29 19.57 15.09
C GLY A 58 -17.41 19.91 16.08
N GLU A 59 -18.10 21.04 15.87
CA GLU A 59 -19.35 21.44 16.53
C GLU A 59 -20.44 20.39 16.34
N ARG A 60 -20.40 19.70 15.20
CA ARG A 60 -21.30 18.59 14.88
C ARG A 60 -21.31 17.46 15.91
N SER A 61 -20.29 17.39 16.77
CA SER A 61 -20.16 16.43 17.87
C SER A 61 -20.35 17.04 19.26
N GLY A 62 -20.29 18.36 19.39
CA GLY A 62 -20.38 19.06 20.68
C GLY A 62 -19.15 18.93 21.59
N PHE A 63 -19.14 19.71 22.66
CA PHE A 63 -18.11 19.76 23.72
C PHE A 63 -18.22 18.66 24.77
N SER A 64 -19.33 17.94 24.82
CA SER A 64 -19.59 16.93 25.85
C SER A 64 -19.34 15.49 25.40
N THR A 65 -18.96 15.29 24.14
CA THR A 65 -18.65 13.96 23.61
C THR A 65 -17.23 13.54 23.94
N LEU A 66 -17.11 12.46 24.73
CA LEU A 66 -15.83 11.90 25.17
C LEU A 66 -15.17 11.02 24.11
N LEU A 67 -13.85 10.90 24.17
CA LEU A 67 -13.09 9.90 23.41
C LEU A 67 -13.55 8.48 23.76
N ILE A 68 -13.42 7.55 22.81
CA ILE A 68 -13.75 6.14 23.02
C ILE A 68 -12.59 5.35 23.67
N THR A 69 -11.38 5.89 23.61
CA THR A 69 -10.16 5.40 24.26
C THR A 69 -9.59 6.47 25.19
N SER A 70 -8.72 6.09 26.12
CA SER A 70 -7.94 7.06 26.90
C SER A 70 -7.09 7.94 25.99
N LEU A 71 -6.68 9.11 26.49
CA LEU A 71 -5.87 10.06 25.75
C LEU A 71 -4.52 9.45 25.30
N ARG A 72 -3.88 8.65 26.16
CA ARG A 72 -2.64 7.91 25.88
C ARG A 72 -2.76 6.96 24.69
N ASN A 73 -3.91 6.31 24.54
CA ASN A 73 -4.16 5.38 23.43
C ASN A 73 -4.63 6.11 22.17
N PHE A 74 -5.17 7.33 22.33
CA PHE A 74 -5.61 8.16 21.21
C PHE A 74 -4.45 8.85 20.48
N LEU A 75 -3.47 9.41 21.21
CA LEU A 75 -2.31 10.12 20.65
C LEU A 75 -0.99 9.42 20.99
N ILE A 76 -0.05 9.47 20.05
CA ILE A 76 1.32 9.00 20.22
C ILE A 76 2.28 10.19 20.41
N GLU A 77 3.42 9.96 21.07
CA GLU A 77 4.46 10.97 21.20
C GLU A 77 5.08 11.37 19.84
N PRO A 78 5.50 12.63 19.65
CA PRO A 78 5.48 13.74 20.61
C PRO A 78 4.14 14.49 20.71
N GLU A 79 3.11 14.08 19.97
CA GLU A 79 1.87 14.87 19.83
C GLU A 79 1.01 14.81 21.09
N LEU A 80 1.10 13.71 21.84
CA LEU A 80 0.49 13.59 23.17
C LEU A 80 1.03 14.67 24.13
N GLY A 81 2.36 14.75 24.31
CA GLY A 81 2.96 15.75 25.19
C GLY A 81 2.66 17.20 24.77
N LEU A 82 2.70 17.49 23.46
CA LEU A 82 2.36 18.82 22.94
C LEU A 82 0.90 19.20 23.18
N PHE A 83 -0.01 18.25 23.03
CA PHE A 83 -1.42 18.48 23.29
C PHE A 83 -1.71 18.66 24.79
N ILE A 84 -1.10 17.87 25.67
CA ILE A 84 -1.23 18.02 27.13
C ILE A 84 -0.73 19.40 27.58
N ALA A 85 0.42 19.84 27.06
CA ALA A 85 0.95 21.17 27.38
C ALA A 85 -0.04 22.28 26.99
N TRP A 86 -0.62 22.20 25.79
CA TRP A 86 -1.66 23.13 25.36
C TRP A 86 -2.93 23.03 26.20
N LEU A 87 -3.36 21.82 26.53
CA LEU A 87 -4.57 21.56 27.33
C LEU A 87 -4.44 22.19 28.72
N ASN A 88 -3.27 22.09 29.36
CA ASN A 88 -3.01 22.70 30.66
C ASN A 88 -3.17 24.22 30.64
N SER A 89 -2.76 24.88 29.56
CA SER A 89 -2.94 26.33 29.37
C SER A 89 -4.37 26.73 29.03
N ASN A 90 -5.22 25.80 28.57
CA ASN A 90 -6.55 26.09 28.03
C ASN A 90 -7.71 25.42 28.81
N LYS A 91 -7.42 24.59 29.82
CA LYS A 91 -8.43 23.74 30.48
C LYS A 91 -9.60 24.52 31.08
N ASN A 92 -9.40 25.75 31.57
CA ASN A 92 -10.46 26.50 32.26
C ASN A 92 -11.66 26.78 31.35
N TRP A 93 -11.44 27.35 30.17
CA TRP A 93 -12.54 27.66 29.25
C TRP A 93 -13.09 26.39 28.59
N LEU A 94 -12.23 25.39 28.33
CA LEU A 94 -12.65 24.09 27.78
C LEU A 94 -13.61 23.37 28.72
N LEU A 95 -13.30 23.34 30.02
CA LEU A 95 -14.16 22.73 31.04
C LEU A 95 -15.46 23.54 31.25
N GLN A 96 -15.42 24.86 31.04
CA GLN A 96 -16.62 25.69 31.06
C GLN A 96 -17.56 25.35 29.89
N GLU A 97 -17.04 25.22 28.66
CA GLU A 97 -17.83 24.79 27.50
C GLU A 97 -18.41 23.37 27.69
N LEU A 98 -17.60 22.45 28.20
CA LEU A 98 -18.05 21.11 28.59
C LEU A 98 -19.23 21.18 29.57
N LYS A 99 -19.13 22.00 30.61
CA LYS A 99 -20.19 22.17 31.63
C LYS A 99 -21.45 22.86 31.06
N ASN A 100 -21.28 23.80 30.15
CA ASN A 100 -22.41 24.51 29.52
C ASN A 100 -23.27 23.55 28.71
N GLU A 101 -22.64 22.66 27.95
CA GLU A 101 -23.32 21.70 27.06
C GLU A 101 -23.77 20.42 27.78
N GLY A 102 -22.94 19.88 28.66
CA GLY A 102 -23.19 18.62 29.36
C GLY A 102 -24.29 18.68 30.41
N GLY A 103 -24.73 17.51 30.88
CA GLY A 103 -25.66 17.40 32.01
C GLY A 103 -25.15 16.43 33.08
N VAL A 104 -26.01 15.52 33.53
CA VAL A 104 -25.76 14.76 34.78
C VAL A 104 -24.55 13.82 34.70
N LEU A 105 -24.25 13.23 33.54
CA LEU A 105 -23.10 12.35 33.38
C LEU A 105 -21.81 13.15 33.23
N THR A 106 -21.89 14.32 32.59
CA THR A 106 -20.78 15.28 32.51
C THR A 106 -20.41 15.81 33.88
N GLU A 107 -21.40 16.16 34.72
CA GLU A 107 -21.16 16.56 36.11
C GLU A 107 -20.47 15.45 36.90
N ALA A 108 -20.96 14.21 36.80
CA ALA A 108 -20.33 13.06 37.44
C ALA A 108 -18.89 12.82 36.93
N TRP A 109 -18.65 12.97 35.62
CA TRP A 109 -17.32 12.86 35.05
C TRP A 109 -16.38 13.94 35.59
N LEU A 110 -16.83 15.20 35.69
CA LEU A 110 -16.05 16.29 36.26
C LEU A 110 -15.70 16.04 37.73
N THR A 111 -16.65 15.51 38.51
CA THR A 111 -16.42 15.15 39.92
C THR A 111 -15.43 14.01 40.06
N ASN A 112 -15.64 12.91 39.33
CA ASN A 112 -14.82 11.70 39.43
C ASN A 112 -13.36 11.93 39.01
N ASN A 113 -13.12 12.87 38.07
CA ASN A 113 -11.79 13.16 37.55
C ASN A 113 -11.22 14.49 38.09
N HIS A 114 -11.84 15.07 39.14
CA HIS A 114 -11.46 16.38 39.67
C HIS A 114 -9.97 16.47 40.01
N ASP A 115 -9.45 15.48 40.74
CA ASP A 115 -8.07 15.50 41.19
C ASP A 115 -7.08 15.36 40.03
N ASP A 116 -7.38 14.52 39.05
CA ASP A 116 -6.55 14.35 37.85
C ASP A 116 -6.52 15.63 37.01
N ILE A 117 -7.68 16.25 36.78
CA ILE A 117 -7.81 17.54 36.08
C ILE A 117 -7.06 18.65 36.82
N LYS A 118 -7.17 18.70 38.16
CA LYS A 118 -6.49 19.71 38.99
C LYS A 118 -4.97 19.61 38.86
N HIS A 119 -4.44 18.39 38.91
CA HIS A 119 -3.00 18.10 38.86
C HIS A 119 -2.47 17.84 37.44
N ASN A 120 -3.25 18.11 36.39
CA ASN A 120 -2.86 17.95 34.99
C ASN A 120 -2.51 16.51 34.57
N ARG A 121 -3.11 15.51 35.20
CA ARG A 121 -2.98 14.10 34.82
C ARG A 121 -4.09 13.76 33.82
N TRP A 122 -3.77 13.78 32.54
CA TRP A 122 -4.77 13.66 31.46
C TRP A 122 -4.69 12.35 30.70
N GLU A 123 -3.56 11.66 30.79
CA GLU A 123 -3.15 10.55 29.94
C GLU A 123 -4.17 9.41 29.95
N ASP A 124 -4.68 9.07 31.13
CA ASP A 124 -5.59 7.94 31.31
C ASP A 124 -7.06 8.38 31.29
N LEU A 125 -7.32 9.67 31.08
CA LEU A 125 -8.66 10.24 30.97
C LEU A 125 -9.24 10.09 29.57
N PHE A 126 -10.55 9.85 29.51
CA PHE A 126 -11.35 9.88 28.29
C PHE A 126 -11.90 11.29 28.12
N ILE A 127 -11.06 12.20 27.63
CA ILE A 127 -11.40 13.63 27.54
C ILE A 127 -12.42 13.90 26.42
N PRO A 128 -13.10 15.06 26.44
CA PRO A 128 -13.91 15.47 25.30
C PRO A 128 -13.10 15.61 24.01
N ARG A 129 -13.54 14.95 22.94
CA ARG A 129 -12.82 14.93 21.65
C ARG A 129 -12.74 16.32 21.00
N ARG A 130 -13.69 17.21 21.32
CA ARG A 130 -13.68 18.62 20.86
C ARG A 130 -12.48 19.41 21.38
N PHE A 131 -11.92 19.06 22.55
CA PHE A 131 -10.73 19.72 23.08
C PHE A 131 -9.55 19.55 22.12
N PHE A 132 -9.37 18.33 21.60
CA PHE A 132 -8.37 18.04 20.57
C PHE A 132 -8.66 18.76 19.25
N GLY A 133 -9.94 18.90 18.88
CA GLY A 133 -10.35 19.72 17.76
C GLY A 133 -9.88 21.17 17.89
N CYS A 134 -10.21 21.83 19.00
CA CYS A 134 -9.79 23.20 19.28
C CYS A 134 -8.27 23.37 19.20
N TYR A 135 -7.49 22.42 19.74
CA TYR A 135 -6.04 22.41 19.63
C TYR A 135 -5.57 22.38 18.17
N MET A 136 -6.10 21.44 17.36
CA MET A 136 -5.68 21.26 15.98
C MET A 136 -5.99 22.47 15.10
N ASP A 137 -7.16 23.09 15.28
CA ASP A 137 -7.52 24.30 14.54
C ASP A 137 -6.63 25.49 14.94
N GLN A 138 -6.36 25.69 16.24
CA GLN A 138 -5.43 26.73 16.70
C GLN A 138 -4.02 26.50 16.16
N LEU A 139 -3.52 25.26 16.20
CA LEU A 139 -2.18 24.91 15.74
C LEU A 139 -1.99 25.18 14.23
N ILE A 140 -2.98 24.78 13.41
CA ILE A 140 -2.96 25.04 11.97
C ILE A 140 -3.05 26.53 11.68
N LYS A 141 -3.97 27.25 12.32
CA LYS A 141 -4.12 28.71 12.16
C LYS A 141 -2.83 29.44 12.51
N ALA A 142 -2.18 29.09 13.62
CA ALA A 142 -0.92 29.71 14.03
C ALA A 142 0.21 29.44 13.02
N LYS A 143 0.38 28.18 12.57
CA LYS A 143 1.42 27.82 11.60
C LYS A 143 1.20 28.44 10.23
N THR A 144 -0.04 28.43 9.75
CA THR A 144 -0.40 29.00 8.44
C THR A 144 -0.24 30.52 8.44
N LYS A 145 -0.68 31.21 9.51
CA LYS A 145 -0.48 32.65 9.68
C LYS A 145 1.00 33.03 9.60
N LYS A 146 1.86 32.39 10.40
CA LYS A 146 3.32 32.65 10.40
C LYS A 146 3.96 32.48 9.01
N LEU A 147 3.57 31.45 8.27
CA LEU A 147 4.13 31.18 6.94
C LEU A 147 3.55 32.08 5.85
N SER A 148 2.30 32.54 6.03
CA SER A 148 1.68 33.52 5.12
C SER A 148 2.30 34.90 5.31
N GLU A 149 2.57 35.31 6.56
CA GLU A 149 3.27 36.57 6.91
C GLU A 149 4.71 36.62 6.37
N SER A 150 5.36 35.46 6.21
CA SER A 150 6.68 35.33 5.55
C SER A 150 6.58 35.04 4.05
N ASN A 151 5.40 35.19 3.44
CA ASN A 151 5.12 34.98 2.02
C ASN A 151 5.55 33.60 1.47
N LYS A 152 5.66 32.59 2.34
CA LYS A 152 6.06 31.22 1.94
C LYS A 152 4.87 30.39 1.45
N ILE A 153 3.66 30.70 1.93
CA ILE A 153 2.43 30.01 1.52
C ILE A 153 1.29 30.99 1.26
N GLU A 154 0.33 30.55 0.45
CA GLU A 154 -1.01 31.10 0.35
C GLU A 154 -2.00 29.95 0.55
N LEU A 155 -2.87 30.08 1.55
CA LEU A 155 -3.84 29.04 1.90
C LEU A 155 -5.27 29.56 1.72
N ASN A 156 -6.00 28.94 0.78
CA ASN A 156 -7.38 29.23 0.47
C ASN A 156 -8.30 28.15 1.06
N LYS A 157 -9.26 28.56 1.89
CA LYS A 157 -10.30 27.70 2.46
C LYS A 157 -11.60 27.89 1.69
N ILE A 158 -12.08 26.84 1.05
CA ILE A 158 -13.20 26.89 0.10
C ILE A 158 -14.34 26.04 0.64
N ASN A 159 -15.39 26.70 1.14
CA ASN A 159 -16.58 26.00 1.60
C ASN A 159 -17.41 25.59 0.39
N ALA A 160 -17.28 24.34 -0.05
CA ALA A 160 -17.93 23.79 -1.24
C ALA A 160 -17.89 22.26 -1.20
N LYS A 161 -18.76 21.63 -2.00
CA LYS A 161 -18.73 20.19 -2.19
C LYS A 161 -18.10 19.88 -3.55
N ALA A 162 -16.96 19.20 -3.56
CA ALA A 162 -16.41 18.66 -4.80
C ALA A 162 -17.29 17.50 -5.30
N ILE A 163 -17.64 17.54 -6.58
CA ILE A 163 -18.52 16.56 -7.23
C ILE A 163 -17.83 15.78 -8.34
N ASP A 164 -16.73 16.30 -8.89
CA ASP A 164 -16.00 15.65 -9.97
C ASP A 164 -14.55 16.17 -10.06
N ILE A 165 -13.69 15.41 -10.70
CA ILE A 165 -12.30 15.77 -10.99
C ILE A 165 -11.98 15.34 -12.43
N GLU A 166 -11.33 16.21 -13.19
CA GLU A 166 -10.91 15.94 -14.58
C GLU A 166 -9.45 16.35 -14.76
N ARG A 167 -8.64 15.51 -15.40
CA ARG A 167 -7.23 15.80 -15.67
C ARG A 167 -7.04 16.14 -17.14
N VAL A 168 -6.55 17.34 -17.42
CA VAL A 168 -6.23 17.83 -18.77
C VAL A 168 -4.82 18.43 -18.75
N ASN A 169 -3.95 17.99 -19.66
CA ASN A 169 -2.56 18.47 -19.79
C ASN A 169 -1.78 18.48 -18.46
N GLY A 170 -1.93 17.41 -17.67
CA GLY A 170 -1.23 17.25 -16.39
C GLY A 170 -1.80 18.03 -15.21
N VAL A 171 -2.84 18.85 -15.42
CA VAL A 171 -3.51 19.67 -14.39
C VAL A 171 -4.90 19.11 -14.12
N TYR A 172 -5.30 19.09 -12.85
CA TYR A 172 -6.64 18.73 -12.43
C TYR A 172 -7.57 19.94 -12.41
N THR A 173 -8.74 19.80 -13.00
CA THR A 173 -9.91 20.66 -12.83
C THR A 173 -10.85 19.97 -11.85
N ILE A 174 -11.17 20.63 -10.73
CA ILE A 174 -12.03 20.12 -9.67
C ILE A 174 -13.36 20.84 -9.79
N LYS A 175 -14.43 20.10 -10.09
CA LYS A 175 -15.79 20.66 -10.19
C LYS A 175 -16.43 20.73 -8.83
N LEU A 176 -16.99 21.90 -8.52
CA LEU A 176 -17.65 22.18 -7.25
C LEU A 176 -19.17 22.29 -7.46
N GLU A 177 -19.94 21.84 -6.47
CA GLU A 177 -21.38 22.10 -6.40
C GLU A 177 -21.59 23.60 -6.14
N ASP A 178 -22.34 24.26 -7.03
CA ASP A 178 -22.76 25.67 -6.95
C ASP A 178 -21.61 26.70 -6.81
N LYS A 179 -20.40 26.34 -7.24
CA LYS A 179 -19.23 27.24 -7.28
C LYS A 179 -18.40 27.00 -8.54
N GLU A 180 -17.53 27.96 -8.84
CA GLU A 180 -16.60 27.84 -9.95
C GLU A 180 -15.60 26.70 -9.77
N ASP A 181 -15.27 26.04 -10.88
CA ASP A 181 -14.23 25.03 -10.95
C ASP A 181 -12.85 25.60 -10.60
N LEU A 182 -12.06 24.78 -9.90
CA LEU A 182 -10.69 25.08 -9.48
C LEU A 182 -9.69 24.30 -10.30
N LYS A 183 -8.50 24.88 -10.53
CA LYS A 183 -7.37 24.18 -11.16
C LYS A 183 -6.26 23.91 -10.16
N SER A 184 -5.68 22.72 -10.24
CA SER A 184 -4.64 22.27 -9.31
C SER A 184 -3.65 21.33 -9.99
N LYS A 185 -2.35 21.50 -9.71
CA LYS A 185 -1.31 20.57 -10.19
C LYS A 185 -1.42 19.21 -9.51
N LYS A 186 -1.82 19.20 -8.22
CA LYS A 186 -1.93 18.00 -7.39
C LYS A 186 -3.18 18.03 -6.53
N VAL A 187 -3.84 16.89 -6.40
CA VAL A 187 -5.02 16.75 -5.57
C VAL A 187 -4.79 15.70 -4.50
N VAL A 188 -5.19 15.98 -3.27
CA VAL A 188 -5.24 15.01 -2.16
C VAL A 188 -6.71 14.76 -1.81
N LEU A 189 -7.17 13.55 -2.09
CA LEU A 189 -8.50 13.08 -1.72
C LEU A 189 -8.49 12.63 -0.25
N SER A 190 -9.11 13.42 0.63
CA SER A 190 -9.11 13.27 2.11
C SER A 190 -10.53 13.48 2.69
N VAL A 191 -11.51 12.87 2.04
CA VAL A 191 -12.96 13.06 2.28
C VAL A 191 -13.55 12.23 3.44
N GLY A 192 -12.71 11.44 4.13
CA GLY A 192 -13.12 10.59 5.25
C GLY A 192 -13.76 9.26 4.81
N SER A 193 -14.42 8.58 5.76
CA SER A 193 -15.15 7.33 5.50
C SER A 193 -16.42 7.62 4.66
N LEU A 194 -16.89 6.62 3.92
CA LEU A 194 -18.11 6.74 3.14
C LEU A 194 -19.32 7.07 4.05
N PRO A 195 -20.35 7.78 3.55
CA PRO A 195 -21.55 8.04 4.33
C PRO A 195 -22.26 6.74 4.69
N THR A 196 -23.01 6.76 5.79
CA THR A 196 -23.87 5.66 6.22
C THR A 196 -25.09 5.53 5.29
N ASN A 197 -25.67 4.33 5.21
CA ASN A 197 -26.93 4.11 4.51
C ASN A 197 -28.10 4.66 5.32
N ASN A 198 -29.11 5.21 4.64
CA ASN A 198 -30.42 5.41 5.24
C ASN A 198 -31.06 4.03 5.45
N LEU A 199 -31.44 3.70 6.68
CA LEU A 199 -32.07 2.42 7.01
C LEU A 199 -33.54 2.38 6.61
N TRP A 200 -34.25 3.50 6.74
CA TRP A 200 -35.69 3.52 6.52
C TRP A 200 -36.15 4.84 5.93
N LYS A 201 -36.80 4.76 4.75
CA LYS A 201 -37.21 5.90 3.90
C LYS A 201 -36.00 6.79 3.51
N ASN A 202 -35.99 7.36 2.30
CA ASN A 202 -34.85 8.17 1.84
C ASN A 202 -34.88 9.62 2.39
N LYS A 203 -35.04 9.79 3.72
CA LYS A 203 -35.08 11.08 4.42
C LYS A 203 -34.12 11.06 5.60
N ARG A 204 -33.48 12.20 5.91
CA ARG A 204 -32.51 12.30 7.03
C ARG A 204 -33.19 12.11 8.40
N VAL A 205 -34.33 12.75 8.57
CA VAL A 205 -35.18 12.69 9.77
C VAL A 205 -36.61 12.45 9.32
N ILE A 206 -37.32 11.58 10.03
CA ILE A 206 -38.74 11.29 9.78
C ILE A 206 -39.47 11.48 11.11
N GLU A 207 -40.44 12.37 11.09
CA GLU A 207 -41.30 12.70 12.23
C GLU A 207 -42.73 12.31 11.86
N GLN A 208 -43.33 11.46 12.68
CA GLN A 208 -44.74 11.05 12.65
C GLN A 208 -45.23 11.02 14.10
N ASP A 209 -46.56 11.00 14.31
CA ASP A 209 -47.16 11.17 15.64
C ASP A 209 -46.56 10.25 16.73
N ASN A 210 -46.30 8.97 16.40
CA ASN A 210 -45.68 7.99 17.30
C ASN A 210 -44.25 7.59 16.91
N LEU A 211 -43.56 8.39 16.06
CA LEU A 211 -42.25 8.01 15.55
C LEU A 211 -41.31 9.19 15.27
N LEU A 212 -40.15 9.16 15.89
CA LEU A 212 -38.95 9.91 15.49
C LEU A 212 -37.88 8.95 14.95
N PHE A 213 -37.63 8.98 13.65
CA PHE A 213 -36.56 8.20 13.02
C PHE A 213 -35.41 9.11 12.57
N LEU A 214 -34.20 8.86 13.08
CA LEU A 214 -32.98 9.57 12.73
C LEU A 214 -32.07 8.66 11.89
N ASN A 215 -32.05 8.85 10.57
CA ASN A 215 -31.15 8.10 9.68
C ASN A 215 -29.68 8.54 9.82
N ASN A 216 -29.41 9.71 10.39
CA ASN A 216 -28.07 10.17 10.73
C ASN A 216 -28.13 11.12 11.93
N PRO A 217 -27.65 10.71 13.11
CA PRO A 217 -27.74 11.55 14.31
C PRO A 217 -26.85 12.79 14.24
N TYR A 218 -25.85 12.83 13.35
CA TYR A 218 -24.88 13.92 13.23
C TYR A 218 -25.21 14.94 12.13
N LYS A 219 -26.44 14.95 11.58
CA LYS A 219 -26.85 15.86 10.49
C LYS A 219 -28.15 16.61 10.81
N PRO A 220 -28.15 17.97 10.83
CA PRO A 220 -27.00 18.84 10.55
C PRO A 220 -25.89 18.73 11.62
N GLU A 221 -26.28 18.58 12.89
CA GLU A 221 -25.41 18.46 14.05
C GLU A 221 -26.03 17.51 15.08
N LEU A 222 -25.20 16.90 15.95
CA LEU A 222 -25.68 16.01 17.00
C LEU A 222 -26.61 16.70 17.99
N LYS A 223 -26.31 17.94 18.37
CA LYS A 223 -27.13 18.72 19.31
C LYS A 223 -28.57 18.87 18.82
N VAL A 224 -28.76 19.21 17.55
CA VAL A 224 -30.10 19.33 16.94
C VAL A 224 -30.88 18.01 17.01
N SER A 225 -30.22 16.88 16.78
CA SER A 225 -30.86 15.57 16.91
C SER A 225 -31.22 15.25 18.37
N LEU A 226 -30.34 15.60 19.31
CA LEU A 226 -30.59 15.41 20.74
C LEU A 226 -31.74 16.29 21.25
N ASP A 227 -31.84 17.54 20.79
CA ASP A 227 -32.95 18.45 21.12
C ASP A 227 -34.29 17.87 20.62
N LYS A 228 -34.32 17.29 19.42
CA LYS A 228 -35.51 16.58 18.90
C LYS A 228 -35.88 15.36 19.74
N ILE A 229 -34.90 14.57 20.15
CA ILE A 229 -35.11 13.41 21.03
C ILE A 229 -35.68 13.89 22.37
N GLN A 230 -35.07 14.90 22.98
CA GLN A 230 -35.51 15.44 24.26
C GLN A 230 -36.93 16.00 24.18
N ASN A 231 -37.25 16.76 23.14
CA ASN A 231 -38.60 17.27 22.90
C ASN A 231 -39.60 16.14 22.71
N PHE A 232 -39.28 15.13 21.89
CA PHE A 232 -40.17 13.98 21.68
C PHE A 232 -40.47 13.23 22.99
N ILE A 233 -39.45 12.99 23.82
CA ILE A 233 -39.64 12.34 25.13
C ILE A 233 -40.48 13.22 26.07
N THR A 234 -40.22 14.53 26.10
CA THR A 234 -40.91 15.47 26.99
C THR A 234 -42.38 15.65 26.63
N THR A 235 -42.70 15.73 25.33
CA THR A 235 -44.08 15.85 24.84
C THR A 235 -44.91 14.58 25.07
N ASN A 236 -44.25 13.43 25.24
CA ASN A 236 -44.88 12.12 25.46
C ASN A 236 -44.54 11.56 26.87
N ALA A 237 -44.47 12.43 27.89
CA ALA A 237 -44.08 12.06 29.24
C ALA A 237 -45.07 11.11 29.95
N ASP A 238 -46.30 11.00 29.44
CA ASP A 238 -47.40 10.18 29.95
C ASP A 238 -47.29 8.69 29.56
N LYS A 239 -46.44 8.34 28.59
CA LYS A 239 -46.23 6.96 28.13
C LYS A 239 -44.76 6.52 28.22
N THR A 240 -44.55 5.21 28.14
CA THR A 240 -43.20 4.62 28.07
C THR A 240 -42.64 4.74 26.65
N ILE A 241 -41.43 5.30 26.52
CA ILE A 241 -40.76 5.56 25.24
C ILE A 241 -39.64 4.55 25.00
N ASN A 242 -39.87 3.59 24.12
CA ASN A 242 -38.85 2.65 23.66
C ASN A 242 -37.99 3.26 22.53
N ILE A 243 -36.67 3.27 22.74
CA ILE A 243 -35.64 3.83 21.84
C ILE A 243 -34.81 2.69 21.25
N LEU A 244 -34.81 2.55 19.92
CA LEU A 244 -33.97 1.61 19.19
C LEU A 244 -32.72 2.31 18.66
N ILE A 245 -31.54 1.83 19.03
CA ILE A 245 -30.26 2.25 18.45
C ILE A 245 -29.73 1.11 17.59
N VAL A 246 -29.66 1.33 16.28
CA VAL A 246 -29.20 0.33 15.31
C VAL A 246 -27.69 0.46 15.14
N GLY A 247 -26.96 -0.39 15.86
CA GLY A 247 -25.50 -0.46 15.87
C GLY A 247 -24.92 -0.25 17.27
N ALA A 248 -23.99 -1.12 17.66
CA ALA A 248 -23.25 -1.07 18.93
C ALA A 248 -21.77 -0.65 18.72
N ASN A 249 -21.54 0.34 17.87
CA ASN A 249 -20.21 0.92 17.62
C ASN A 249 -20.05 2.24 18.41
N ALA A 250 -18.96 2.98 18.17
CA ALA A 250 -18.70 4.25 18.84
C ALA A 250 -19.89 5.24 18.75
N SER A 251 -20.57 5.34 17.61
CA SER A 251 -21.75 6.20 17.46
C SER A 251 -22.95 5.72 18.27
N GLY A 252 -23.16 4.41 18.38
CA GLY A 252 -24.22 3.83 19.22
C GLY A 252 -23.99 4.14 20.71
N LEU A 253 -22.77 3.94 21.18
CA LEU A 253 -22.37 4.25 22.56
C LEU A 253 -22.45 5.75 22.87
N GLU A 254 -22.02 6.59 21.93
CA GLU A 254 -22.09 8.05 22.05
C GLU A 254 -23.54 8.53 22.21
N VAL A 255 -24.45 8.05 21.36
CA VAL A 255 -25.86 8.46 21.40
C VAL A 255 -26.53 8.04 22.70
N ILE A 256 -26.37 6.78 23.15
CA ILE A 256 -26.99 6.33 24.41
C ILE A 256 -26.45 7.12 25.61
N TYR A 257 -25.15 7.40 25.64
CA TYR A 257 -24.54 8.23 26.67
C TYR A 257 -25.13 9.64 26.66
N LYS A 258 -25.20 10.28 25.48
CA LYS A 258 -25.71 11.65 25.35
C LYS A 258 -27.18 11.81 25.73
N ILE A 259 -28.03 10.83 25.42
CA ILE A 259 -29.45 10.85 25.85
C ILE A 259 -29.55 10.73 27.38
N ASN A 260 -28.67 9.95 28.02
CA ASN A 260 -28.64 9.80 29.48
C ASN A 260 -27.88 10.94 30.19
N ASP A 261 -27.21 11.82 29.45
CA ASP A 261 -26.51 13.01 29.94
C ASP A 261 -27.38 14.28 29.91
N PHE A 262 -28.69 14.19 29.69
CA PHE A 262 -29.56 15.36 29.75
C PHE A 262 -29.65 15.98 31.16
N LYS A 263 -29.86 17.31 31.24
CA LYS A 263 -29.87 18.07 32.51
C LYS A 263 -31.06 17.73 33.42
N SER A 264 -32.21 17.33 32.86
CA SER A 264 -33.39 16.95 33.64
C SER A 264 -33.26 15.52 34.16
N LYS A 265 -33.34 15.35 35.49
CA LYS A 265 -32.96 14.11 36.18
C LYS A 265 -33.82 12.86 35.93
N GLU A 266 -34.95 12.92 35.24
CA GLU A 266 -35.85 11.75 35.18
C GLU A 266 -36.54 11.52 33.84
N PHE A 267 -35.80 11.06 32.83
CA PHE A 267 -36.39 10.24 31.76
C PHE A 267 -36.53 8.79 32.25
N LYS A 268 -37.29 8.57 33.35
CA LYS A 268 -37.51 7.24 33.93
C LYS A 268 -38.40 6.36 33.05
N ASN A 269 -39.17 6.96 32.15
CA ASN A 269 -40.11 6.31 31.24
C ASN A 269 -39.48 5.83 29.92
N THR A 270 -38.15 5.84 29.76
CA THR A 270 -37.50 5.41 28.49
C THR A 270 -36.86 4.03 28.59
N ASN A 271 -37.04 3.19 27.59
CA ASN A 271 -36.31 1.93 27.44
C ASN A 271 -35.37 2.01 26.23
N PHE A 272 -34.26 1.30 26.29
CA PHE A 272 -33.25 1.30 25.23
C PHE A 272 -33.05 -0.10 24.68
N THR A 273 -32.99 -0.21 23.36
CA THR A 273 -32.66 -1.45 22.68
C THR A 273 -31.51 -1.22 21.72
N PHE A 274 -30.45 -2.02 21.83
CA PHE A 274 -29.44 -2.13 20.79
C PHE A 274 -29.81 -3.22 19.80
N LEU A 275 -29.67 -2.92 18.51
CA LEU A 275 -29.72 -3.93 17.44
C LEU A 275 -28.38 -3.95 16.73
N SER A 276 -27.61 -5.03 16.89
CA SER A 276 -26.31 -5.17 16.24
C SER A 276 -26.06 -6.60 15.78
N THR A 277 -25.22 -6.75 14.74
CA THR A 277 -25.02 -8.05 14.08
C THR A 277 -24.54 -9.15 15.04
N GLN A 278 -23.74 -8.84 16.05
CA GLN A 278 -23.20 -9.85 16.96
C GLN A 278 -23.88 -9.88 18.32
N GLY A 279 -24.79 -8.93 18.62
CA GLY A 279 -25.37 -8.84 19.97
C GLY A 279 -24.34 -8.59 21.08
N ARG A 280 -23.18 -8.00 20.74
CA ARG A 280 -22.09 -7.69 21.69
C ARG A 280 -21.85 -6.19 21.77
N ILE A 281 -21.63 -5.70 22.98
CA ILE A 281 -21.14 -4.35 23.27
C ILE A 281 -19.60 -4.35 23.35
N PRO A 282 -18.92 -3.23 23.07
CA PRO A 282 -17.48 -3.11 23.29
C PRO A 282 -17.11 -3.36 24.75
N ASP A 283 -15.98 -4.04 24.97
CA ASP A 283 -15.48 -4.37 26.30
C ASP A 283 -14.76 -3.20 26.95
N THR A 284 -14.76 -3.14 28.28
CA THR A 284 -14.25 -2.00 29.05
C THR A 284 -13.41 -2.37 30.26
N THR A 285 -13.41 -3.65 30.67
CA THR A 285 -12.82 -4.06 31.93
C THR A 285 -11.52 -4.82 31.68
N ILE A 286 -10.43 -4.32 32.23
CA ILE A 286 -9.15 -5.03 32.21
C ILE A 286 -9.09 -5.94 33.45
N ASP A 287 -9.18 -7.24 33.22
CA ASP A 287 -8.84 -8.26 34.20
C ASP A 287 -7.32 -8.47 34.20
N ILE A 288 -6.64 -7.82 35.15
CA ILE A 288 -5.18 -7.83 35.27
C ILE A 288 -4.67 -9.25 35.57
N GLU A 289 -5.33 -9.98 36.46
CA GLU A 289 -4.89 -11.33 36.85
C GLU A 289 -5.08 -12.32 35.70
N GLY A 290 -6.21 -12.24 34.99
CA GLY A 290 -6.45 -13.01 33.77
C GLY A 290 -5.48 -12.64 32.65
N GLN A 291 -5.17 -11.34 32.48
CA GLN A 291 -4.22 -10.85 31.48
C GLN A 291 -2.80 -11.40 31.70
N GLU A 292 -2.31 -11.44 32.95
CA GLU A 292 -0.98 -11.99 33.27
C GLU A 292 -0.87 -13.49 32.99
N LYS A 293 -1.98 -14.22 33.11
CA LYS A 293 -2.04 -15.67 32.90
C LYS A 293 -2.30 -16.05 31.43
N PHE A 294 -2.92 -15.17 30.65
CA PHE A 294 -3.29 -15.46 29.26
C PHE A 294 -2.08 -15.48 28.33
N LYS A 295 -1.99 -16.51 27.48
CA LYS A 295 -0.98 -16.64 26.44
C LYS A 295 -1.64 -16.98 25.10
N PRO A 296 -1.28 -16.28 24.01
CA PRO A 296 -1.83 -16.54 22.68
C PRO A 296 -1.12 -17.75 22.05
N ILE A 297 -1.35 -18.93 22.60
CA ILE A 297 -0.60 -20.17 22.30
C ILE A 297 -0.62 -20.53 20.82
N HIS A 298 -1.71 -20.23 20.11
CA HIS A 298 -1.82 -20.55 18.68
C HIS A 298 -0.94 -19.61 17.84
N LEU A 299 -0.91 -18.32 18.15
CA LEU A 299 0.01 -17.38 17.52
C LEU A 299 1.47 -17.66 17.92
N GLU A 300 1.74 -18.07 19.15
CA GLU A 300 3.10 -18.44 19.57
C GLU A 300 3.64 -19.65 18.80
N ALA A 301 2.79 -20.65 18.56
CA ALA A 301 3.16 -21.84 17.78
C ALA A 301 3.61 -21.51 16.34
N LEU A 302 3.18 -20.38 15.79
CA LEU A 302 3.55 -19.94 14.43
C LEU A 302 4.94 -19.30 14.35
N LYS A 303 5.57 -18.91 15.47
CA LYS A 303 6.88 -18.22 15.47
C LYS A 303 8.00 -19.04 14.83
N ASN A 304 7.91 -20.37 14.90
CA ASN A 304 8.90 -21.30 14.37
C ASN A 304 8.51 -21.89 13.00
N CYS A 305 7.45 -21.37 12.36
CA CYS A 305 6.94 -21.91 11.11
C CYS A 305 7.67 -21.31 9.91
N ASN A 306 8.22 -22.15 9.03
CA ASN A 306 9.01 -21.70 7.87
C ASN A 306 8.18 -21.07 6.74
N LYS A 307 6.84 -21.24 6.75
CA LYS A 307 5.96 -20.73 5.69
C LYS A 307 4.67 -20.16 6.29
N LEU A 308 4.67 -18.85 6.51
CA LEU A 308 3.52 -18.11 7.03
C LEU A 308 2.69 -17.51 5.88
N THR A 309 1.37 -17.49 6.09
CA THR A 309 0.39 -16.81 5.23
C THR A 309 -0.55 -15.95 6.08
N ALA A 310 -1.22 -15.00 5.45
CA ALA A 310 -2.24 -14.17 6.09
C ALA A 310 -3.33 -15.02 6.75
N GLN A 311 -3.79 -16.05 6.03
CA GLN A 311 -4.80 -16.99 6.50
C GLN A 311 -4.32 -17.73 7.76
N THR A 312 -3.11 -18.29 7.76
CA THR A 312 -2.60 -19.03 8.93
C THR A 312 -2.50 -18.16 10.18
N ILE A 313 -2.08 -16.91 10.04
CA ILE A 313 -2.01 -15.96 11.17
C ILE A 313 -3.42 -15.58 11.63
N ALA A 314 -4.35 -15.35 10.71
CA ALA A 314 -5.73 -15.01 11.04
C ALA A 314 -6.45 -16.16 11.76
N GLU A 315 -6.30 -17.41 11.29
CA GLU A 315 -6.87 -18.60 11.93
C GLU A 315 -6.32 -18.80 13.34
N ALA A 316 -5.00 -18.64 13.54
CA ALA A 316 -4.41 -18.68 14.87
C ALA A 316 -4.94 -17.55 15.77
N THR A 317 -5.09 -16.34 15.21
CA THR A 317 -5.68 -15.20 15.94
C THR A 317 -7.11 -15.49 16.37
N TYR A 318 -7.94 -16.09 15.51
CA TYR A 318 -9.31 -16.43 15.87
C TYR A 318 -9.37 -17.48 16.97
N LYS A 319 -8.52 -18.50 16.93
CA LYS A 319 -8.43 -19.50 18.00
C LYS A 319 -8.01 -18.89 19.34
N ASP A 320 -7.03 -17.99 19.34
CA ASP A 320 -6.63 -17.30 20.58
C ASP A 320 -7.74 -16.36 21.10
N LEU A 321 -8.52 -15.74 20.21
CA LEU A 321 -9.72 -14.98 20.61
C LEU A 321 -10.83 -15.89 21.15
N ASP A 322 -11.00 -17.09 20.60
CA ASP A 322 -11.96 -18.08 21.10
C ASP A 322 -11.55 -18.60 22.49
N LEU A 323 -10.25 -18.88 22.70
CA LEU A 323 -9.71 -19.24 24.02
C LEU A 323 -9.95 -18.15 25.07
N ALA A 324 -9.77 -16.88 24.69
CA ALA A 324 -10.08 -15.76 25.56
C ALA A 324 -11.57 -15.70 25.91
N ASP A 325 -12.45 -15.87 24.92
CA ASP A 325 -13.91 -15.94 25.13
C ASP A 325 -14.29 -17.13 26.06
N GLU A 326 -13.65 -18.30 25.93
CA GLU A 326 -13.91 -19.50 26.76
C GLU A 326 -13.61 -19.29 28.26
N ILE A 327 -12.57 -18.54 28.58
CA ILE A 327 -12.21 -18.20 29.97
C ILE A 327 -12.89 -16.90 30.45
N ASN A 328 -13.81 -16.34 29.67
CA ASN A 328 -14.47 -15.06 29.90
C ASN A 328 -13.49 -13.88 30.06
N LEU A 329 -12.35 -13.92 29.36
CA LEU A 329 -11.37 -12.84 29.35
C LEU A 329 -11.62 -11.92 28.15
N GLY A 330 -12.13 -10.73 28.44
CA GLY A 330 -12.60 -9.81 27.40
C GLY A 330 -11.50 -9.15 26.53
N PRO A 331 -11.87 -8.54 25.40
CA PRO A 331 -10.99 -7.76 24.52
C PRO A 331 -10.12 -6.70 25.21
N ALA A 332 -10.60 -6.03 26.25
CA ALA A 332 -9.84 -5.00 26.95
C ALA A 332 -8.58 -5.58 27.62
N SER A 333 -8.64 -6.83 28.07
CA SER A 333 -7.50 -7.56 28.63
C SER A 333 -6.58 -8.17 27.55
N THR A 334 -7.12 -8.55 26.39
CA THR A 334 -6.40 -9.39 25.41
C THR A 334 -5.91 -8.67 24.15
N VAL A 335 -6.47 -7.51 23.81
CA VAL A 335 -6.20 -6.81 22.54
C VAL A 335 -4.71 -6.53 22.35
N ASP A 336 -4.01 -6.06 23.38
CA ASP A 336 -2.59 -5.72 23.31
C ASP A 336 -1.72 -6.98 23.12
N ILE A 337 -2.02 -8.04 23.86
CA ILE A 337 -1.29 -9.32 23.81
C ILE A 337 -1.42 -9.95 22.41
N ILE A 338 -2.65 -10.07 21.93
CA ILE A 338 -2.95 -10.70 20.64
C ILE A 338 -2.43 -9.83 19.48
N SER A 339 -2.67 -8.51 19.53
CA SER A 339 -2.24 -7.58 18.47
C SER A 339 -0.73 -7.51 18.33
N LYS A 340 0.00 -7.50 19.45
CA LYS A 340 1.45 -7.56 19.45
C LYS A 340 1.95 -8.88 18.86
N SER A 341 1.29 -9.99 19.20
CA SER A 341 1.70 -11.33 18.76
C SER A 341 1.55 -11.53 17.25
N PHE A 342 0.36 -11.27 16.68
CA PHE A 342 0.22 -11.37 15.22
C PHE A 342 1.02 -10.26 14.51
N GLY A 343 1.15 -9.08 15.11
CA GLY A 343 1.93 -7.97 14.54
C GLY A 343 3.41 -8.30 14.32
N VAL A 344 4.00 -9.17 15.17
CA VAL A 344 5.35 -9.70 14.94
C VAL A 344 5.38 -10.64 13.74
N LEU A 345 4.41 -11.55 13.64
CA LEU A 345 4.32 -12.53 12.54
C LEU A 345 4.08 -11.87 11.18
N LEU A 346 3.33 -10.76 11.13
CA LEU A 346 3.09 -10.00 9.91
C LEU A 346 4.39 -9.50 9.26
N LYS A 347 5.46 -9.26 10.04
CA LYS A 347 6.77 -8.81 9.49
C LYS A 347 7.44 -9.87 8.61
N SER A 348 7.05 -11.13 8.75
CA SER A 348 7.58 -12.26 7.97
C SER A 348 6.77 -12.52 6.70
N LEU A 349 5.65 -11.84 6.51
CA LEU A 349 4.83 -11.97 5.31
C LEU A 349 5.42 -11.15 4.15
N ASN A 350 5.28 -11.68 2.93
CA ASN A 350 5.51 -10.89 1.73
C ASN A 350 4.37 -9.87 1.51
N GLU A 351 4.59 -8.93 0.59
CA GLU A 351 3.63 -7.84 0.31
C GLU A 351 2.23 -8.32 -0.08
N LYS A 352 2.12 -9.41 -0.85
CA LYS A 352 0.84 -9.98 -1.26
C LYS A 352 0.06 -10.54 -0.06
N GLU A 353 0.72 -11.27 0.82
CA GLU A 353 0.08 -11.80 2.03
C GLU A 353 -0.28 -10.66 3.00
N LEU A 354 0.52 -9.60 3.10
CA LEU A 354 0.17 -8.40 3.85
C LEU A 354 -1.09 -7.72 3.29
N GLU A 355 -1.22 -7.62 1.96
CA GLU A 355 -2.39 -7.05 1.29
C GLU A 355 -3.65 -7.87 1.58
N ILE A 356 -3.56 -9.21 1.48
CA ILE A 356 -4.64 -10.13 1.86
C ILE A 356 -5.04 -9.91 3.32
N PHE A 357 -4.07 -9.83 4.23
CA PHE A 357 -4.35 -9.57 5.64
C PHE A 357 -5.07 -8.25 5.86
N ALA A 358 -4.61 -7.17 5.20
CA ALA A 358 -5.25 -5.86 5.28
C ALA A 358 -6.69 -5.87 4.74
N CYS A 359 -6.93 -6.60 3.64
CA CYS A 359 -8.22 -6.61 2.96
C CYS A 359 -9.25 -7.53 3.63
N GLU A 360 -8.86 -8.72 4.07
CA GLU A 360 -9.78 -9.78 4.49
C GLU A 360 -9.86 -9.92 6.02
N TYR A 361 -8.72 -9.90 6.70
CA TYR A 361 -8.63 -10.34 8.10
C TYR A 361 -8.56 -9.19 9.11
N GLY A 362 -7.81 -8.12 8.81
CA GLY A 362 -7.54 -7.04 9.77
C GLY A 362 -8.80 -6.39 10.34
N ASN A 363 -9.80 -6.08 9.51
CA ASN A 363 -11.07 -5.51 9.97
C ASN A 363 -11.97 -6.53 10.67
N ALA A 364 -11.87 -7.82 10.33
CA ALA A 364 -12.65 -8.87 10.96
C ALA A 364 -12.15 -9.13 12.39
N ILE A 365 -10.84 -9.22 12.58
CA ILE A 365 -10.18 -9.30 13.89
C ILE A 365 -10.53 -8.06 14.73
N GLY A 366 -10.42 -6.86 14.15
CA GLY A 366 -10.75 -5.60 14.84
C GLY A 366 -12.22 -5.52 15.32
N LYS A 367 -13.16 -6.24 14.70
CA LYS A 367 -14.56 -6.31 15.17
C LYS A 367 -14.69 -7.13 16.46
N ARG A 368 -13.82 -8.12 16.70
CA ARG A 368 -13.80 -8.93 17.93
C ARG A 368 -13.02 -8.26 19.05
N GLN A 369 -12.08 -7.37 18.72
CA GLN A 369 -11.23 -6.67 19.69
C GLN A 369 -11.71 -5.24 20.02
N ARG A 370 -13.02 -5.01 20.01
CA ARG A 370 -13.55 -3.66 20.27
C ARG A 370 -13.55 -3.35 21.75
N CYS A 371 -12.91 -2.25 22.11
CA CYS A 371 -12.91 -1.71 23.46
C CYS A 371 -13.57 -0.32 23.50
N ALA A 372 -14.07 0.06 24.67
CA ALA A 372 -14.59 1.40 24.95
C ALA A 372 -14.17 1.87 26.36
N GLY A 373 -14.48 3.12 26.70
CA GLY A 373 -14.32 3.62 28.06
C GLY A 373 -15.44 3.14 28.98
N GLN A 374 -15.10 2.83 30.23
CA GLN A 374 -16.03 2.35 31.25
C GLN A 374 -17.22 3.31 31.49
N HIS A 375 -17.03 4.61 31.26
CA HIS A 375 -18.12 5.59 31.36
C HIS A 375 -19.28 5.33 30.38
N TYR A 376 -19.01 4.71 29.22
CA TYR A 376 -20.06 4.32 28.27
C TYR A 376 -20.82 3.07 28.76
N THR A 377 -20.11 2.05 29.23
CA THR A 377 -20.73 0.81 29.74
C THR A 377 -21.45 1.01 31.06
N ASN A 378 -20.97 1.88 31.95
CA ASN A 378 -21.66 2.24 33.18
C ASN A 378 -23.11 2.74 32.94
N VAL A 379 -23.36 3.40 31.80
CA VAL A 379 -24.73 3.80 31.41
C VAL A 379 -25.58 2.57 31.09
N ILE A 380 -25.02 1.62 30.32
CA ILE A 380 -25.69 0.38 29.94
C ILE A 380 -25.96 -0.47 31.19
N ASP A 381 -24.95 -0.72 32.03
CA ASP A 381 -25.08 -1.47 33.29
C ASP A 381 -26.17 -0.87 34.21
N ASN A 382 -26.25 0.47 34.28
CA ASN A 382 -27.27 1.15 35.07
C ASN A 382 -28.68 0.91 34.51
N LEU A 383 -28.84 0.94 33.19
CA LEU A 383 -30.11 0.66 32.52
C LEU A 383 -30.50 -0.81 32.65
N GLU A 384 -29.55 -1.75 32.55
CA GLU A 384 -29.77 -3.19 32.77
C GLU A 384 -30.25 -3.48 34.19
N ARG A 385 -29.59 -2.93 35.22
CA ARG A 385 -30.03 -3.07 36.63
C ARG A 385 -31.44 -2.52 36.88
N LYS A 386 -31.91 -1.61 36.04
CA LYS A 386 -33.26 -1.04 36.08
C LYS A 386 -34.25 -1.76 35.16
N ASN A 387 -33.85 -2.83 34.47
CA ASN A 387 -34.64 -3.53 33.44
C ASN A 387 -35.10 -2.62 32.30
N ARG A 388 -34.23 -1.70 31.87
CA ARG A 388 -34.51 -0.68 30.83
C ARG A 388 -33.60 -0.80 29.60
N PHE A 389 -32.83 -1.87 29.50
CA PHE A 389 -31.95 -2.13 28.37
C PHE A 389 -32.13 -3.56 27.84
N GLU A 390 -32.10 -3.70 26.51
CA GLU A 390 -32.09 -4.97 25.80
C GLU A 390 -31.07 -4.91 24.65
N HIS A 391 -30.38 -6.02 24.36
CA HIS A 391 -29.53 -6.13 23.17
C HIS A 391 -29.97 -7.30 22.27
N ILE A 392 -30.44 -6.96 21.08
CA ILE A 392 -30.84 -7.90 20.03
C ILE A 392 -29.67 -8.17 19.08
N ALA A 393 -29.34 -9.44 18.90
CA ALA A 393 -28.42 -9.91 17.87
C ALA A 393 -29.14 -10.01 16.52
N GLY A 394 -28.92 -9.03 15.64
CA GLY A 394 -29.58 -9.02 14.33
C GLY A 394 -29.23 -7.84 13.44
N ARG A 395 -29.94 -7.74 12.32
CA ARG A 395 -29.84 -6.64 11.35
C ARG A 395 -31.21 -6.04 11.09
N PHE A 396 -31.30 -4.70 11.12
CA PHE A 396 -32.54 -3.98 10.80
C PHE A 396 -33.06 -4.40 9.41
N SER A 397 -34.35 -4.70 9.32
CA SER A 397 -35.01 -5.00 8.05
C SER A 397 -36.04 -3.93 7.70
N ASN A 398 -37.02 -3.70 8.57
CA ASN A 398 -38.07 -2.70 8.34
C ASN A 398 -38.75 -2.29 9.66
N LEU A 399 -39.61 -1.27 9.59
CA LEU A 399 -40.61 -0.98 10.61
C LEU A 399 -42.00 -1.33 10.06
N VAL A 400 -42.78 -2.02 10.88
CA VAL A 400 -44.18 -2.37 10.58
C VAL A 400 -45.07 -1.56 11.50
N LYS A 401 -46.12 -0.96 10.95
CA LYS A 401 -47.11 -0.23 11.75
C LYS A 401 -48.14 -1.22 12.29
N ASP A 402 -48.39 -1.21 13.58
CA ASP A 402 -49.41 -2.07 14.20
C ASP A 402 -50.82 -1.44 14.14
N SER A 403 -51.81 -2.14 14.70
CA SER A 403 -53.20 -1.69 14.74
C SER A 403 -53.43 -0.44 15.60
N ASN A 404 -52.54 -0.17 16.56
CA ASN A 404 -52.60 1.00 17.45
C ASN A 404 -51.90 2.21 16.83
N GLY A 405 -51.25 2.02 15.69
CA GLY A 405 -50.51 3.04 14.98
C GLY A 405 -49.06 3.21 15.45
N ASP A 406 -48.58 2.31 16.30
CA ASP A 406 -47.20 2.24 16.75
C ASP A 406 -46.33 1.44 15.79
N TYR A 407 -45.01 1.54 15.94
CA TYR A 407 -44.05 0.95 15.01
C TYR A 407 -43.28 -0.19 15.69
N ILE A 408 -43.41 -1.40 15.17
CA ILE A 408 -42.67 -2.57 15.65
C ILE A 408 -41.49 -2.89 14.71
N LEU A 409 -40.41 -3.39 15.30
CA LEU A 409 -39.17 -3.70 14.58
C LEU A 409 -39.28 -5.05 13.86
N ALA A 410 -39.09 -5.06 12.55
CA ALA A 410 -38.73 -6.26 11.80
C ALA A 410 -37.21 -6.32 11.61
N TYR A 411 -36.58 -7.43 11.97
CA TYR A 411 -35.13 -7.61 11.90
C TYR A 411 -34.76 -9.03 11.45
N VAL A 412 -33.61 -9.16 10.80
CA VAL A 412 -33.02 -10.46 10.47
C VAL A 412 -32.20 -10.91 11.66
N ASP A 413 -32.63 -12.00 12.30
CA ASP A 413 -31.96 -12.59 13.46
C ASP A 413 -30.61 -13.20 13.06
N THR A 414 -29.56 -12.94 13.84
CA THR A 414 -28.21 -13.42 13.52
C THR A 414 -28.08 -14.93 13.64
N LYS A 415 -28.74 -15.53 14.64
CA LYS A 415 -28.61 -16.97 14.93
C LYS A 415 -29.31 -17.84 13.89
N THR A 416 -30.51 -17.43 13.47
CA THR A 416 -31.38 -18.21 12.58
C THR A 416 -31.39 -17.72 11.14
N GLY A 417 -30.95 -16.49 10.88
CA GLY A 417 -31.02 -15.85 9.56
C GLY A 417 -32.44 -15.50 9.12
N LYS A 418 -33.46 -15.71 9.95
CA LYS A 418 -34.87 -15.46 9.63
C LYS A 418 -35.28 -14.04 10.00
N THR A 419 -36.23 -13.48 9.27
CA THR A 419 -36.88 -12.22 9.66
C THR A 419 -37.83 -12.47 10.82
N LEU A 420 -37.56 -11.84 11.96
CA LEU A 420 -38.40 -11.85 13.15
C LEU A 420 -38.99 -10.45 13.37
N THR A 421 -40.07 -10.39 14.15
CA THR A 421 -40.69 -9.13 14.58
C THR A 421 -40.57 -9.03 16.09
N ASN A 422 -40.05 -7.92 16.59
CA ASN A 422 -40.05 -7.63 18.02
C ASN A 422 -41.47 -7.18 18.41
N PRO A 423 -42.10 -7.78 19.43
CA PRO A 423 -43.45 -7.41 19.85
C PRO A 423 -43.54 -6.01 20.47
N ASN A 424 -42.43 -5.44 20.93
CA ASN A 424 -42.41 -4.10 21.52
C ASN A 424 -42.47 -3.01 20.45
N ALA A 425 -43.32 -2.02 20.68
CA ALA A 425 -43.35 -0.79 19.90
C ALA A 425 -42.07 0.03 20.12
N PHE A 426 -41.59 0.73 19.09
CA PHE A 426 -40.46 1.65 19.12
C PHE A 426 -40.91 3.04 18.65
N HIS A 427 -40.54 4.05 19.42
CA HIS A 427 -40.98 5.43 19.20
C HIS A 427 -39.84 6.32 18.70
N ILE A 428 -38.60 6.01 19.09
CA ILE A 428 -37.41 6.68 18.60
C ILE A 428 -36.48 5.63 18.01
N ILE A 429 -36.07 5.81 16.76
CA ILE A 429 -35.11 4.92 16.09
C ILE A 429 -33.93 5.73 15.59
N ILE A 430 -32.72 5.30 15.93
CA ILE A 430 -31.48 6.00 15.63
C ILE A 430 -30.54 5.09 14.87
N ASN A 431 -30.20 5.48 13.66
CA ASN A 431 -29.30 4.75 12.80
C ASN A 431 -27.84 5.08 13.13
N CYS A 432 -27.14 4.12 13.74
CA CYS A 432 -25.73 4.19 14.07
C CYS A 432 -24.91 3.13 13.32
N VAL A 433 -25.38 2.61 12.17
CA VAL A 433 -24.64 1.61 11.40
C VAL A 433 -23.36 2.18 10.79
N GLY A 434 -22.41 1.30 10.46
CA GLY A 434 -21.16 1.68 9.82
C GLY A 434 -21.34 2.25 8.40
N SER A 435 -20.25 2.80 7.86
CA SER A 435 -20.18 3.33 6.50
C SER A 435 -20.50 2.29 5.43
N LYS A 436 -20.98 2.75 4.28
CA LYS A 436 -21.04 1.96 3.03
C LYS A 436 -19.64 1.51 2.60
N ASN A 437 -19.59 0.58 1.64
CA ASN A 437 -18.39 0.24 0.88
C ASN A 437 -18.48 0.80 -0.56
N LEU A 438 -17.38 0.71 -1.31
CA LEU A 438 -17.23 1.22 -2.68
C LEU A 438 -17.99 0.40 -3.75
N LYS A 439 -18.65 -0.71 -3.36
CA LYS A 439 -19.53 -1.50 -4.24
C LYS A 439 -21.00 -1.11 -4.15
N HIS A 440 -21.35 -0.17 -3.28
CA HIS A 440 -22.73 0.23 -3.07
C HIS A 440 -23.26 1.07 -4.26
N ASP A 441 -24.53 0.90 -4.67
CA ASP A 441 -25.08 1.65 -5.83
C ASP A 441 -25.26 3.16 -5.54
N ASP A 442 -25.59 3.48 -4.30
CA ASP A 442 -25.77 4.85 -3.81
C ASP A 442 -24.49 5.45 -3.19
N LEU A 443 -23.46 5.66 -4.03
CA LEU A 443 -22.25 6.42 -3.68
C LEU A 443 -22.41 7.93 -3.93
N PRO A 444 -21.69 8.80 -3.20
CA PRO A 444 -21.64 10.22 -3.53
C PRO A 444 -21.06 10.46 -4.94
N LEU A 445 -21.53 11.52 -5.61
CA LEU A 445 -21.22 11.81 -7.02
C LEU A 445 -19.70 11.84 -7.31
N LEU A 446 -18.91 12.46 -6.43
CA LEU A 446 -17.45 12.46 -6.55
C LEU A 446 -16.86 11.05 -6.67
N TYR A 447 -17.29 10.12 -5.82
CA TYR A 447 -16.83 8.74 -5.86
C TYR A 447 -17.32 8.02 -7.12
N LYS A 448 -18.59 8.19 -7.50
CA LYS A 448 -19.14 7.60 -8.73
C LYS A 448 -18.31 8.02 -9.95
N ASN A 449 -18.00 9.31 -10.06
CA ASN A 449 -17.23 9.85 -11.17
C ASN A 449 -15.78 9.38 -11.14
N LEU A 450 -15.13 9.34 -9.97
CA LEU A 450 -13.76 8.82 -9.82
C LEU A 450 -13.65 7.34 -10.23
N LEU A 451 -14.64 6.53 -9.85
CA LEU A 451 -14.73 5.11 -10.22
C LEU A 451 -15.00 4.93 -11.71
N GLN A 452 -15.97 5.66 -12.26
CA GLN A 452 -16.34 5.59 -13.68
C GLN A 452 -15.17 6.00 -14.59
N LYS A 453 -14.42 7.04 -14.21
CA LYS A 453 -13.23 7.51 -14.93
C LYS A 453 -11.97 6.70 -14.62
N LYS A 454 -12.06 5.70 -13.73
CA LYS A 454 -10.94 4.89 -13.22
C LYS A 454 -9.77 5.71 -12.65
N TYR A 455 -10.03 6.93 -12.18
CA TYR A 455 -9.03 7.73 -11.46
C TYR A 455 -8.69 7.12 -10.10
N CYS A 456 -9.64 6.41 -9.51
CA CYS A 456 -9.46 5.59 -8.32
C CYS A 456 -10.07 4.20 -8.55
N VAL A 457 -9.37 3.15 -8.12
CA VAL A 457 -9.83 1.76 -8.23
C VAL A 457 -9.98 1.19 -6.82
N PRO A 458 -11.13 0.60 -6.45
CA PRO A 458 -11.29 -0.06 -5.16
C PRO A 458 -10.29 -1.22 -5.01
N ASN A 459 -9.69 -1.35 -3.83
CA ASN A 459 -8.94 -2.58 -3.51
C ASN A 459 -9.90 -3.71 -3.10
N GLN A 460 -9.36 -4.91 -2.84
CA GLN A 460 -10.16 -6.12 -2.57
C GLN A 460 -11.10 -5.97 -1.36
N SER A 461 -10.73 -5.15 -0.37
CA SER A 461 -11.57 -4.86 0.80
C SER A 461 -12.86 -4.10 0.45
N ASN A 462 -12.87 -3.39 -0.68
CA ASN A 462 -13.92 -2.45 -1.10
C ASN A 462 -14.17 -1.28 -0.13
N ILE A 463 -13.35 -1.08 0.91
CA ILE A 463 -13.48 0.05 1.83
C ILE A 463 -12.40 1.11 1.62
N GLY A 464 -11.46 0.88 0.69
CA GLY A 464 -10.45 1.82 0.27
C GLY A 464 -10.06 1.65 -1.20
N PHE A 465 -9.25 2.58 -1.69
CA PHE A 465 -8.70 2.56 -3.04
C PHE A 465 -7.30 1.95 -3.05
N HIS A 466 -6.92 1.33 -4.15
CA HIS A 466 -5.55 0.92 -4.41
C HIS A 466 -4.66 2.16 -4.62
N VAL A 467 -3.49 2.18 -3.99
CA VAL A 467 -2.50 3.28 -4.14
C VAL A 467 -1.10 2.75 -4.37
N ASN A 468 -0.26 3.55 -5.05
CA ASN A 468 1.18 3.30 -5.15
C ASN A 468 1.95 3.77 -3.90
N ASN A 469 3.28 3.66 -3.92
CA ASN A 469 4.17 4.13 -2.85
C ASN A 469 4.12 5.65 -2.60
N ALA A 470 3.64 6.43 -3.57
CA ALA A 470 3.39 7.86 -3.44
C ALA A 470 1.97 8.18 -2.89
N LEU A 471 1.24 7.15 -2.45
CA LEU A 471 -0.16 7.22 -2.01
C LEU A 471 -1.10 7.71 -3.12
N GLU A 472 -0.75 7.48 -4.39
CA GLU A 472 -1.53 7.91 -5.55
C GLU A 472 -2.42 6.80 -6.09
N CYS A 473 -3.65 7.15 -6.42
CA CYS A 473 -4.50 6.31 -7.28
C CYS A 473 -4.27 6.58 -8.77
N SER A 474 -3.86 7.80 -9.10
CA SER A 474 -3.50 8.28 -10.43
C SER A 474 -2.41 9.33 -10.28
N LYS A 475 -1.56 9.53 -11.30
CA LYS A 475 -0.46 10.52 -11.26
C LYS A 475 -0.97 11.87 -10.72
N ASN A 476 -0.38 12.36 -9.63
CA ASN A 476 -0.74 13.60 -8.90
C ASN A 476 -2.11 13.61 -8.20
N LEU A 477 -2.82 12.48 -8.10
CA LEU A 477 -4.04 12.30 -7.29
C LEU A 477 -3.74 11.37 -6.13
N HIS A 478 -3.40 11.96 -4.99
CA HIS A 478 -3.06 11.27 -3.76
C HIS A 478 -4.32 10.97 -2.94
N VAL A 479 -4.28 9.93 -2.12
CA VAL A 479 -5.34 9.56 -1.18
C VAL A 479 -4.81 9.64 0.24
N MET A 480 -5.64 10.15 1.15
CA MET A 480 -5.29 10.26 2.57
C MET A 480 -6.51 9.95 3.45
N GLY A 481 -6.28 9.28 4.58
CA GLY A 481 -7.33 8.91 5.53
C GLY A 481 -7.99 7.55 5.25
N PRO A 482 -9.26 7.35 5.67
CA PRO A 482 -9.96 6.05 5.64
C PRO A 482 -9.91 5.28 4.32
N MET A 483 -9.88 5.99 3.19
CA MET A 483 -9.81 5.37 1.86
C MET A 483 -8.47 4.69 1.55
N LEU A 484 -7.47 4.75 2.44
CA LEU A 484 -6.23 3.96 2.35
C LEU A 484 -6.36 2.54 2.93
N ALA A 485 -7.47 2.19 3.59
CA ALA A 485 -7.66 0.87 4.16
C ALA A 485 -7.62 -0.24 3.08
N GLY A 486 -6.89 -1.32 3.33
CA GLY A 486 -6.67 -2.44 2.42
C GLY A 486 -5.34 -2.38 1.64
N ASN A 487 -4.47 -1.40 1.88
CA ASN A 487 -3.16 -1.29 1.22
C ASN A 487 -2.00 -1.76 2.10
N VAL A 488 -0.85 -1.97 1.47
CA VAL A 488 0.45 -2.15 2.15
C VAL A 488 1.29 -0.90 1.92
N ILE A 489 1.73 -0.25 2.99
CA ILE A 489 2.49 1.01 2.94
C ILE A 489 3.72 0.84 3.82
N GLU A 490 4.93 1.07 3.26
CA GLU A 490 6.22 0.79 3.94
C GLU A 490 6.28 -0.62 4.56
N ASN A 491 5.86 -1.64 3.81
CA ASN A 491 5.77 -3.05 4.26
C ASN A 491 4.87 -3.27 5.49
N LYS A 492 3.90 -2.37 5.74
CA LYS A 492 2.90 -2.52 6.80
C LYS A 492 1.52 -2.61 6.17
N ALA A 493 0.79 -3.67 6.51
CA ALA A 493 -0.63 -3.80 6.18
C ALA A 493 -1.44 -2.69 6.88
N VAL A 494 -2.31 -2.01 6.13
CA VAL A 494 -3.07 -0.86 6.61
C VAL A 494 -4.56 -1.18 6.52
N TRP A 495 -5.23 -1.20 7.67
CA TRP A 495 -6.70 -1.24 7.80
C TRP A 495 -7.14 -0.13 8.76
N HIS A 496 -8.41 -0.04 9.18
CA HIS A 496 -8.89 0.90 10.23
C HIS A 496 -8.15 2.26 10.32
N VAL A 497 -8.09 3.01 9.23
CA VAL A 497 -7.27 4.24 9.13
C VAL A 497 -7.93 5.42 9.86
N GLU A 498 -9.12 5.23 10.44
CA GLU A 498 -9.73 6.16 11.38
C GLU A 498 -8.92 6.35 12.66
N HIS A 499 -8.03 5.40 13.00
CA HIS A 499 -7.16 5.50 14.18
C HIS A 499 -6.16 6.65 14.05
N CYS A 500 -6.16 7.59 15.00
CA CYS A 500 -5.35 8.80 14.93
C CYS A 500 -3.84 8.53 14.79
N GLY A 501 -3.31 7.52 15.49
CA GLY A 501 -1.91 7.09 15.32
C GLY A 501 -1.55 6.69 13.87
N ARG A 502 -2.46 6.01 13.14
CA ARG A 502 -2.24 5.63 11.73
C ARG A 502 -2.28 6.87 10.83
N ILE A 503 -3.20 7.80 11.11
CA ILE A 503 -3.28 9.08 10.40
C ILE A 503 -1.98 9.89 10.58
N ILE A 504 -1.44 9.97 11.79
CA ILE A 504 -0.19 10.71 12.06
C ILE A 504 0.97 10.12 11.27
N TRP A 505 1.14 8.80 11.27
CA TRP A 505 2.18 8.12 10.49
C TRP A 505 2.02 8.35 8.98
N LEU A 506 0.83 8.11 8.42
CA LEU A 506 0.56 8.30 7.00
C LEU A 506 0.74 9.76 6.56
N SER A 507 0.43 10.72 7.44
CA SER A 507 0.62 12.15 7.16
C SER A 507 2.11 12.52 7.01
N GLN A 508 3.00 11.85 7.74
CA GLN A 508 4.44 12.04 7.59
C GLN A 508 4.94 11.52 6.23
N ILE A 509 4.43 10.37 5.78
CA ILE A 509 4.75 9.82 4.47
C ILE A 509 4.27 10.78 3.39
N LEU A 510 2.98 11.13 3.40
CA LEU A 510 2.38 12.00 2.38
C LEU A 510 3.05 13.38 2.32
N SER A 511 3.29 14.01 3.47
CA SER A 511 3.92 15.34 3.50
C SER A 511 5.32 15.34 2.90
N LYS A 512 6.13 14.29 3.11
CA LYS A 512 7.44 14.14 2.47
C LYS A 512 7.33 13.95 0.96
N ILE A 513 6.38 13.13 0.51
CA ILE A 513 6.12 12.93 -0.93
C ILE A 513 5.76 14.26 -1.59
N LEU A 514 4.79 14.98 -1.02
CA LEU A 514 4.33 16.26 -1.55
C LEU A 514 5.44 17.31 -1.52
N TYR A 515 6.21 17.37 -0.43
CA TYR A 515 7.33 18.29 -0.27
C TYR A 515 8.43 18.01 -1.29
N ASN A 516 8.90 16.76 -1.39
CA ASN A 516 9.95 16.38 -2.32
C ASN A 516 9.53 16.57 -3.78
N ASP A 517 8.24 16.53 -4.10
CA ASP A 517 7.82 16.73 -5.47
C ASP A 517 7.62 18.21 -5.83
N ILE A 518 7.18 19.05 -4.88
CA ILE A 518 7.07 20.52 -5.05
C ILE A 518 8.45 21.19 -4.97
N PHE A 519 9.30 20.67 -4.10
CA PHE A 519 10.69 21.03 -3.87
C PHE A 519 11.56 19.80 -4.13
N PRO A 520 11.73 19.40 -5.40
CA PRO A 520 12.71 18.38 -5.73
C PRO A 520 14.02 18.75 -5.05
N VAL A 521 14.61 17.80 -4.35
CA VAL A 521 15.97 17.93 -3.85
C VAL A 521 16.85 17.96 -5.09
N GLU A 522 16.99 19.13 -5.70
CA GLU A 522 18.23 19.46 -6.36
C GLU A 522 19.25 19.42 -5.24
N ASN A 523 20.21 18.51 -5.31
CA ASN A 523 21.45 18.73 -4.59
C ASN A 523 21.90 20.12 -5.03
N LEU A 524 21.78 21.13 -4.17
CA LEU A 524 22.14 22.52 -4.49
C LEU A 524 23.60 22.63 -4.99
N ASN A 525 24.39 21.57 -4.80
CA ASN A 525 25.77 21.42 -5.24
C ASN A 525 25.98 20.47 -6.45
N LYS A 526 24.96 19.80 -6.99
CA LYS A 526 25.09 18.87 -8.14
C LYS A 526 24.29 19.36 -9.36
N LYS A 527 24.96 19.45 -10.51
CA LYS A 527 24.31 19.73 -11.81
C LYS A 527 23.92 18.42 -12.50
N TYR A 528 22.61 18.21 -12.68
CA TYR A 528 22.08 17.04 -13.39
C TYR A 528 21.83 17.34 -14.86
N ASN A 529 22.23 16.44 -15.75
CA ASN A 529 21.91 16.53 -17.18
C ASN A 529 21.54 15.14 -17.73
N PHE A 530 20.36 15.02 -18.32
CA PHE A 530 19.87 13.80 -18.93
C PHE A 530 20.00 13.86 -20.45
N VAL A 531 20.57 12.82 -21.05
CA VAL A 531 20.74 12.69 -22.49
C VAL A 531 20.21 11.33 -22.95
N SER A 532 19.45 11.31 -24.04
CA SER A 532 19.06 10.08 -24.74
C SER A 532 19.89 9.94 -26.02
N LYS A 533 20.94 9.13 -25.98
CA LYS A 533 21.79 8.81 -27.15
C LYS A 533 21.16 7.68 -27.96
N LYS A 534 21.25 7.76 -29.30
CA LYS A 534 21.03 6.59 -30.15
C LYS A 534 22.33 5.79 -30.19
N LEU A 535 22.24 4.50 -30.50
CA LEU A 535 23.40 3.65 -30.72
C LEU A 535 23.31 3.07 -32.13
N ASN A 536 23.38 3.95 -33.14
CA ASN A 536 23.21 3.55 -34.55
C ASN A 536 24.37 3.95 -35.47
N SER A 537 25.18 4.94 -35.11
CA SER A 537 26.41 5.28 -35.83
C SER A 537 27.62 4.57 -35.22
N THR A 538 28.65 4.33 -36.03
CA THR A 538 29.91 3.73 -35.56
C THR A 538 30.53 4.55 -34.43
N GLU A 539 30.49 5.88 -34.52
CA GLU A 539 31.04 6.78 -33.49
C GLU A 539 30.28 6.67 -32.16
N GLU A 540 28.94 6.67 -32.19
CA GLU A 540 28.11 6.51 -30.98
C GLU A 540 28.31 5.16 -30.29
N ILE A 541 28.48 4.11 -31.10
CA ILE A 541 28.71 2.74 -30.62
C ILE A 541 30.08 2.65 -29.92
N GLU A 542 31.13 3.20 -30.52
CA GLU A 542 32.47 3.19 -29.93
C GLU A 542 32.56 4.10 -28.69
N GLU A 543 31.88 5.26 -28.67
CA GLU A 543 31.74 6.10 -27.47
C GLU A 543 31.09 5.29 -26.33
N TYR A 544 30.00 4.57 -26.62
CA TYR A 544 29.30 3.76 -25.63
C TYR A 544 30.14 2.58 -25.11
N LYS A 545 30.82 1.84 -25.99
CA LYS A 545 31.69 0.72 -25.60
C LYS A 545 32.83 1.20 -24.72
N THR A 546 33.47 2.30 -25.08
CA THR A 546 34.55 2.92 -24.28
C THR A 546 34.03 3.30 -22.89
N LEU A 547 32.90 4.00 -22.85
CA LEU A 547 32.27 4.41 -21.60
C LEU A 547 31.96 3.21 -20.68
N LEU A 548 31.40 2.13 -21.23
CA LEU A 548 31.06 0.92 -20.48
C LEU A 548 32.31 0.22 -19.92
N LYS A 549 33.37 0.13 -20.73
CA LYS A 549 34.63 -0.50 -20.36
C LYS A 549 35.33 0.26 -19.23
N GLU A 550 35.38 1.59 -19.32
CA GLU A 550 36.09 2.44 -18.35
C GLU A 550 35.38 2.56 -16.99
N ASN A 551 34.04 2.54 -16.97
CA ASN A 551 33.29 2.90 -15.76
C ASN A 551 32.61 1.70 -15.06
N TRP A 552 32.33 0.60 -15.78
CA TRP A 552 31.54 -0.51 -15.25
C TRP A 552 32.05 -1.90 -15.67
N ASN A 553 33.38 -2.05 -15.77
CA ASN A 553 34.07 -3.32 -15.99
C ASN A 553 33.53 -4.11 -17.19
N ASN A 554 33.19 -3.40 -18.26
CA ASN A 554 32.71 -3.98 -19.51
C ASN A 554 31.52 -4.96 -19.35
N ASN A 555 30.60 -4.67 -18.43
CA ASN A 555 29.50 -5.57 -18.08
C ASN A 555 28.73 -6.07 -19.32
N VAL A 556 28.82 -7.39 -19.58
CA VAL A 556 28.31 -8.05 -20.81
C VAL A 556 26.80 -7.87 -20.99
N TYR A 557 26.00 -7.81 -19.92
CA TYR A 557 24.55 -7.58 -20.04
C TYR A 557 24.21 -6.19 -20.61
N TYR A 558 25.16 -5.25 -20.55
CA TYR A 558 25.03 -3.90 -21.06
C TYR A 558 25.84 -3.69 -22.35
N SER A 559 26.54 -4.70 -22.86
CA SER A 559 27.39 -4.51 -24.04
C SER A 559 26.58 -4.36 -25.31
N TYR A 560 27.07 -3.53 -26.25
CA TYR A 560 26.36 -3.30 -27.51
C TYR A 560 26.07 -4.60 -28.25
N ASP A 561 27.00 -5.55 -28.25
CA ASP A 561 26.86 -6.85 -28.91
C ASP A 561 25.74 -7.71 -28.33
N HIS A 562 25.51 -7.64 -27.02
CA HIS A 562 24.35 -8.28 -26.40
C HIS A 562 23.05 -7.53 -26.73
N LEU A 563 23.06 -6.20 -26.57
CA LEU A 563 21.86 -5.38 -26.69
C LEU A 563 21.28 -5.38 -28.11
N LYS A 564 22.13 -5.29 -29.15
CA LYS A 564 21.72 -5.18 -30.55
C LYS A 564 20.94 -6.40 -31.04
N TYR A 565 21.16 -7.58 -30.44
CA TYR A 565 20.50 -8.82 -30.83
C TYR A 565 18.97 -8.77 -30.68
N PHE A 566 18.47 -7.96 -29.76
CA PHE A 566 17.05 -7.86 -29.45
C PHE A 566 16.33 -6.73 -30.20
N VAL A 567 17.04 -6.02 -31.08
CA VAL A 567 16.54 -4.86 -31.83
C VAL A 567 16.01 -5.35 -33.18
N SER A 568 14.73 -5.12 -33.47
CA SER A 568 14.18 -5.36 -34.81
C SER A 568 14.48 -4.21 -35.77
N GLU A 569 14.25 -4.40 -37.07
CA GLU A 569 14.46 -3.37 -38.10
C GLU A 569 13.71 -2.06 -37.83
N THR A 570 12.58 -2.12 -37.13
CA THR A 570 11.75 -0.95 -36.79
C THR A 570 12.07 -0.34 -35.43
N ASP A 571 12.94 -0.98 -34.65
CA ASP A 571 13.27 -0.55 -33.30
C ASP A 571 14.48 0.40 -33.30
N THR A 572 14.63 1.17 -32.23
CA THR A 572 15.81 2.00 -32.02
C THR A 572 16.46 1.66 -30.69
N LEU A 573 17.70 1.19 -30.72
CA LEU A 573 18.52 1.06 -29.53
C LEU A 573 18.98 2.42 -29.04
N LYS A 574 18.74 2.70 -27.75
CA LYS A 574 19.10 3.95 -27.09
C LYS A 574 19.81 3.67 -25.78
N CYS A 575 20.64 4.61 -25.38
CA CYS A 575 21.19 4.66 -24.03
C CYS A 575 20.76 5.97 -23.36
N PHE A 576 20.04 5.86 -22.25
CA PHE A 576 19.83 6.99 -21.35
C PHE A 576 21.09 7.21 -20.53
N GLN A 577 21.68 8.39 -20.65
CA GLN A 577 22.85 8.81 -19.90
C GLN A 577 22.45 9.90 -18.92
N PHE A 578 22.77 9.70 -17.65
CA PHE A 578 22.59 10.70 -16.61
C PHE A 578 23.93 11.22 -16.15
N LYS A 579 24.15 12.51 -16.39
CA LYS A 579 25.36 13.20 -16.01
C LYS A 579 25.16 13.90 -14.67
N ILE A 580 26.11 13.71 -13.78
CA ILE A 580 26.19 14.38 -12.49
C ILE A 580 27.48 15.20 -12.49
N ASN A 581 27.38 16.52 -12.38
CA ASN A 581 28.51 17.44 -12.47
C ASN A 581 29.30 17.32 -13.79
N GLY A 582 28.59 17.02 -14.89
CA GLY A 582 29.18 16.93 -16.24
C GLY A 582 29.63 15.52 -16.65
N GLU A 583 29.83 14.61 -15.70
CA GLU A 583 30.28 13.23 -15.96
C GLU A 583 29.11 12.25 -15.99
N VAL A 584 29.12 11.28 -16.91
CA VAL A 584 28.09 10.23 -16.96
C VAL A 584 28.26 9.29 -15.76
N LYS A 585 27.29 9.26 -14.86
CA LYS A 585 27.31 8.41 -13.66
C LYS A 585 26.29 7.28 -13.68
N ILE A 586 25.26 7.40 -14.52
CA ILE A 586 24.23 6.37 -14.70
C ILE A 586 24.00 6.18 -16.18
N ILE A 587 23.96 4.92 -16.62
CA ILE A 587 23.48 4.55 -17.95
C ILE A 587 22.32 3.57 -17.86
N MET A 588 21.38 3.63 -18.80
CA MET A 588 20.35 2.62 -18.96
C MET A 588 20.04 2.40 -20.44
N PRO A 589 20.48 1.27 -21.03
CA PRO A 589 20.13 0.91 -22.38
C PRO A 589 18.66 0.47 -22.46
N ILE A 590 17.97 0.95 -23.49
CA ILE A 590 16.57 0.62 -23.78
C ILE A 590 16.37 0.43 -25.28
N ILE A 591 15.42 -0.41 -25.64
CA ILE A 591 14.91 -0.56 -27.00
C ILE A 591 13.62 0.24 -27.07
N LEU A 592 13.60 1.25 -27.92
CA LEU A 592 12.41 2.03 -28.23
C LEU A 592 11.71 1.39 -29.43
N ARG A 593 10.49 0.90 -29.22
CA ARG A 593 9.71 0.18 -30.23
C ARG A 593 8.53 1.02 -30.69
N LYS A 594 8.37 1.16 -32.00
CA LYS A 594 7.19 1.84 -32.57
C LYS A 594 5.93 0.99 -32.35
N ILE A 595 4.82 1.62 -32.02
CA ILE A 595 3.51 0.96 -31.91
C ILE A 595 2.74 1.26 -33.20
N ASP A 596 2.29 0.21 -33.88
CA ASP A 596 1.45 0.34 -35.07
C ASP A 596 0.02 0.72 -34.65
N THR A 597 -0.35 1.99 -34.84
CA THR A 597 -1.68 2.54 -34.58
C THR A 597 -2.38 2.80 -35.91
N LYS A 598 -3.28 1.90 -36.32
CA LYS A 598 -3.97 2.00 -37.62
C LYS A 598 -4.85 3.25 -37.80
N HIS A 599 -5.04 4.09 -36.77
CA HIS A 599 -6.06 5.15 -36.76
C HIS A 599 -5.69 6.47 -36.04
N ASP A 600 -4.46 6.65 -35.52
CA ASP A 600 -4.06 7.90 -34.84
C ASP A 600 -2.99 8.66 -35.65
N GLN A 601 -3.09 10.00 -35.71
CA GLN A 601 -2.17 10.87 -36.45
C GLN A 601 -0.80 11.07 -35.74
N GLU A 602 -0.65 10.62 -34.49
CA GLU A 602 0.59 10.74 -33.72
C GLU A 602 1.29 9.40 -33.50
N GLU A 603 2.59 9.36 -33.79
CA GLU A 603 3.42 8.17 -33.53
C GLU A 603 3.53 7.89 -32.03
N CYS A 604 3.21 6.65 -31.65
CA CYS A 604 3.30 6.15 -30.27
C CYS A 604 4.41 5.11 -30.15
N PHE A 605 5.03 5.05 -28.97
CA PHE A 605 6.15 4.13 -28.70
C PHE A 605 5.95 3.36 -27.41
N ASP A 606 6.68 2.26 -27.26
CA ASP A 606 6.94 1.68 -25.94
C ASP A 606 8.43 1.37 -25.77
N THR A 607 8.85 1.26 -24.52
CA THR A 607 10.24 0.93 -24.17
C THR A 607 10.33 -0.43 -23.51
N ILE A 608 11.40 -1.15 -23.84
CA ILE A 608 11.74 -2.42 -23.23
C ILE A 608 13.25 -2.50 -23.00
N THR A 609 13.69 -3.02 -21.85
CA THR A 609 15.10 -3.42 -21.71
C THR A 609 15.32 -4.78 -22.37
N PRO A 610 16.53 -5.13 -22.84
CA PRO A 610 16.83 -6.46 -23.37
C PRO A 610 16.64 -7.62 -22.38
N TYR A 611 16.79 -8.86 -22.87
CA TYR A 611 16.79 -10.06 -22.03
C TYR A 611 18.00 -10.06 -21.08
N GLY A 612 17.89 -10.75 -19.94
CA GLY A 612 18.93 -10.75 -18.91
C GLY A 612 18.77 -9.64 -17.86
N TYR A 613 19.86 -9.36 -17.12
CA TYR A 613 19.88 -8.43 -15.98
C TYR A 613 20.24 -7.00 -16.42
N ASN A 614 19.24 -6.13 -16.52
CA ASN A 614 19.34 -4.76 -17.03
C ASN A 614 18.84 -3.73 -15.99
N GLY A 615 18.31 -2.59 -16.42
CA GLY A 615 17.94 -1.45 -15.58
C GLY A 615 19.06 -0.40 -15.55
N PRO A 616 19.04 0.54 -14.61
CA PRO A 616 20.13 1.52 -14.50
C PRO A 616 21.41 0.85 -13.99
N LEU A 617 22.53 1.18 -14.65
CA LEU A 617 23.88 0.80 -14.26
C LEU A 617 24.61 2.02 -13.72
N TYR A 618 25.13 1.90 -12.51
CA TYR A 618 25.83 2.95 -11.79
C TYR A 618 26.74 2.35 -10.71
N ASP A 619 27.66 3.16 -10.19
CA ASP A 619 28.46 2.82 -9.00
C ASP A 619 27.75 3.29 -7.73
N ASP A 620 27.39 2.36 -6.85
CA ASP A 620 26.71 2.62 -5.57
C ASP A 620 27.52 3.55 -4.64
N LYS A 621 28.84 3.69 -4.85
CA LYS A 621 29.68 4.64 -4.11
C LYS A 621 29.55 6.08 -4.59
N GLN A 622 29.11 6.28 -5.84
CA GLN A 622 29.06 7.59 -6.49
C GLN A 622 27.62 8.13 -6.66
N VAL A 623 26.64 7.24 -6.68
CA VAL A 623 25.22 7.55 -6.94
C VAL A 623 24.40 7.14 -5.73
N ASN A 624 23.65 8.09 -5.16
CA ASN A 624 22.77 7.83 -4.03
C ASN A 624 21.29 7.80 -4.45
N SER A 625 20.39 7.53 -3.48
CA SER A 625 18.95 7.43 -3.75
C SER A 625 18.31 8.71 -4.29
N ILE A 626 18.87 9.90 -3.97
CA ILE A 626 18.40 11.20 -4.49
C ILE A 626 18.80 11.34 -5.97
N ASP A 627 20.04 10.99 -6.31
CA ASP A 627 20.50 10.97 -7.71
C ASP A 627 19.63 10.02 -8.57
N LEU A 628 19.26 8.85 -8.02
CA LEU A 628 18.35 7.91 -8.68
C LEU A 628 16.93 8.47 -8.86
N GLN A 629 16.40 9.21 -7.87
CA GLN A 629 15.11 9.89 -8.01
C GLN A 629 15.14 10.92 -9.15
N ALA A 630 16.20 11.71 -9.23
CA ALA A 630 16.39 12.70 -10.28
C ALA A 630 16.50 12.02 -11.67
N PHE A 631 17.20 10.89 -11.75
CA PHE A 631 17.31 10.09 -12.96
C PHE A 631 15.95 9.56 -13.45
N TRP A 632 15.18 8.90 -12.59
CA TRP A 632 13.85 8.39 -12.94
C TRP A 632 12.88 9.51 -13.32
N LYS A 633 12.95 10.65 -12.63
CA LYS A 633 12.15 11.84 -12.99
C LYS A 633 12.51 12.38 -14.38
N ALA A 634 13.79 12.39 -14.74
CA ALA A 634 14.22 12.82 -16.07
C ALA A 634 13.72 11.87 -17.17
N ILE A 635 13.72 10.57 -16.92
CA ILE A 635 13.15 9.56 -17.82
C ILE A 635 11.64 9.76 -17.98
N ASP A 636 10.91 10.00 -16.90
CA ASP A 636 9.47 10.22 -16.93
C ASP A 636 9.10 11.44 -17.77
N CYS A 637 9.86 12.52 -17.65
CA CYS A 637 9.74 13.71 -18.49
C CYS A 637 10.05 13.39 -19.96
N TRP A 638 11.02 12.51 -20.23
CA TRP A 638 11.36 12.10 -21.59
C TRP A 638 10.26 11.23 -22.22
N TYR A 639 9.67 10.30 -21.47
CA TYR A 639 8.54 9.48 -21.91
C TYR A 639 7.33 10.32 -22.32
N GLU A 640 6.99 11.33 -21.51
CA GLU A 640 5.90 12.26 -21.80
C GLU A 640 6.15 13.05 -23.09
N LYS A 641 7.38 13.54 -23.31
CA LYS A 641 7.76 14.28 -24.53
C LYS A 641 7.84 13.42 -25.80
N LYS A 642 7.97 12.09 -25.66
CA LYS A 642 8.18 11.15 -26.77
C LYS A 642 6.98 10.25 -27.04
N ASN A 643 5.81 10.53 -26.46
CA ASN A 643 4.61 9.71 -26.64
C ASN A 643 4.87 8.22 -26.33
N VAL A 644 5.67 7.94 -25.30
CA VAL A 644 5.90 6.57 -24.84
C VAL A 644 4.71 6.13 -24.00
N VAL A 645 4.01 5.09 -24.44
CA VAL A 645 2.78 4.58 -23.82
C VAL A 645 3.08 3.69 -22.62
N THR A 646 4.05 2.78 -22.76
CA THR A 646 4.44 1.85 -21.68
C THR A 646 5.94 1.62 -21.63
N GLU A 647 6.41 1.15 -20.48
CA GLU A 647 7.78 0.72 -20.22
C GLU A 647 7.80 -0.65 -19.55
N PHE A 648 8.63 -1.56 -20.06
CA PHE A 648 8.95 -2.84 -19.44
C PHE A 648 10.45 -2.96 -19.13
N ILE A 649 10.81 -3.09 -17.86
CA ILE A 649 12.20 -3.22 -17.42
C ILE A 649 12.45 -4.58 -16.80
N ARG A 650 13.60 -5.19 -17.09
CA ARG A 650 14.18 -6.33 -16.38
C ARG A 650 15.32 -5.80 -15.50
N PHE A 651 15.10 -5.75 -14.19
CA PHE A 651 16.10 -5.21 -13.26
C PHE A 651 17.21 -6.20 -12.96
N SER A 652 18.38 -5.68 -12.60
CA SER A 652 19.51 -6.47 -12.15
C SER A 652 19.32 -6.95 -10.70
N LEU A 653 20.08 -7.97 -10.33
CA LEU A 653 20.03 -8.58 -9.00
C LEU A 653 20.76 -7.76 -7.93
N ASN A 654 20.96 -6.46 -8.14
CA ASN A 654 21.64 -5.53 -7.23
C ASN A 654 20.71 -4.42 -6.72
N ARG A 655 19.38 -4.62 -6.82
CA ARG A 655 18.37 -3.64 -6.41
C ARG A 655 18.44 -2.31 -7.15
N ASN A 656 18.88 -2.31 -8.40
CA ASN A 656 18.85 -1.12 -9.26
C ASN A 656 17.43 -0.66 -9.66
N TYR A 657 16.39 -1.19 -9.03
CA TYR A 657 15.01 -0.68 -9.08
C TYR A 657 14.70 0.40 -8.03
N ILE A 658 15.67 0.77 -7.17
CA ILE A 658 15.48 1.83 -6.18
C ILE A 658 14.99 3.11 -6.87
N SER A 659 13.97 3.72 -6.26
CA SER A 659 13.30 4.94 -6.76
C SER A 659 12.54 4.76 -8.09
N TYR A 660 12.34 3.53 -8.57
CA TYR A 660 11.51 3.27 -9.74
C TYR A 660 10.06 3.72 -9.51
N SER A 661 9.50 4.46 -10.48
CA SER A 661 8.18 5.08 -10.38
C SER A 661 7.04 4.26 -11.02
N GLY A 662 7.35 3.09 -11.57
CA GLY A 662 6.36 2.13 -12.09
C GLY A 662 5.97 1.04 -11.08
N LEU A 663 5.18 0.07 -11.54
CA LEU A 663 4.82 -1.12 -10.75
C LEU A 663 5.98 -2.12 -10.77
N LEU A 664 6.51 -2.45 -9.59
CA LEU A 664 7.57 -3.43 -9.43
C LEU A 664 6.97 -4.83 -9.19
N ILE A 665 7.40 -5.82 -9.96
CA ILE A 665 6.88 -7.19 -9.91
C ILE A 665 8.00 -8.17 -9.57
N SER A 666 7.86 -8.86 -8.43
CA SER A 666 8.67 -10.05 -8.10
C SER A 666 8.38 -11.13 -9.13
N THR A 667 9.33 -11.38 -10.03
CA THR A 667 9.10 -12.20 -11.23
C THR A 667 9.57 -13.63 -11.06
N LEU A 668 10.80 -13.82 -10.56
CA LEU A 668 11.38 -15.14 -10.33
C LEU A 668 12.35 -15.12 -9.13
N LEU A 669 12.42 -16.22 -8.39
CA LEU A 669 13.50 -16.50 -7.45
C LEU A 669 14.73 -17.03 -8.19
N ASN A 670 15.86 -16.38 -7.97
CA ASN A 670 17.14 -16.78 -8.52
C ASN A 670 18.06 -17.32 -7.42
N VAL A 671 18.74 -18.42 -7.73
CA VAL A 671 19.75 -18.99 -6.83
C VAL A 671 21.04 -18.19 -6.99
N LYS A 672 21.45 -17.50 -5.92
CA LYS A 672 22.74 -16.82 -5.79
C LYS A 672 23.51 -17.50 -4.67
N GLY A 673 24.46 -18.35 -5.04
CA GLY A 673 25.34 -19.01 -4.09
C GLY A 673 26.44 -18.09 -3.58
N THR A 674 26.74 -18.16 -2.28
CA THR A 674 27.98 -17.62 -1.71
C THR A 674 29.01 -18.73 -1.67
N LEU A 675 30.18 -18.47 -2.25
CA LEU A 675 31.28 -19.42 -2.31
C LEU A 675 32.05 -19.40 -0.99
N GLU A 676 32.39 -20.58 -0.48
CA GLU A 676 33.21 -20.71 0.74
C GLU A 676 34.68 -20.36 0.52
N SER A 677 35.45 -20.26 1.60
CA SER A 677 36.89 -20.00 1.58
C SER A 677 37.71 -21.13 0.94
N ASP A 678 37.22 -22.36 0.99
CA ASP A 678 37.82 -23.54 0.39
C ASP A 678 36.76 -24.55 -0.06
N PHE A 679 37.16 -25.46 -0.94
CA PHE A 679 36.23 -26.41 -1.57
C PHE A 679 35.70 -27.47 -0.60
N GLU A 680 36.44 -27.84 0.45
CA GLU A 680 35.99 -28.86 1.41
C GLU A 680 34.79 -28.35 2.23
N LEU A 681 34.84 -27.08 2.65
CA LEU A 681 33.69 -26.43 3.30
C LEU A 681 32.48 -26.36 2.35
N GLN A 682 32.71 -26.01 1.08
CA GLN A 682 31.66 -25.96 0.07
C GLN A 682 31.05 -27.35 -0.19
N TRP A 683 31.89 -28.39 -0.21
CA TRP A 683 31.51 -29.79 -0.44
C TRP A 683 30.52 -30.29 0.62
N GLU A 684 30.74 -29.94 1.89
CA GLU A 684 29.84 -30.28 2.99
C GLU A 684 28.48 -29.57 2.89
N LYS A 685 28.45 -28.36 2.32
CA LYS A 685 27.20 -27.59 2.14
C LYS A 685 26.31 -28.11 1.01
N PHE A 686 26.84 -28.84 0.05
CA PHE A 686 26.03 -29.45 -1.01
C PHE A 686 24.96 -30.41 -0.44
N LEU A 687 23.86 -30.59 -1.16
CA LEU A 687 22.95 -31.68 -0.82
C LEU A 687 23.61 -33.05 -1.11
N PRO A 688 23.28 -34.11 -0.34
CA PRO A 688 23.81 -35.46 -0.58
C PRO A 688 23.65 -35.94 -2.03
N LYS A 689 22.55 -35.55 -2.68
CA LYS A 689 22.29 -35.85 -4.09
C LYS A 689 23.37 -35.31 -5.03
N VAL A 690 23.84 -34.07 -4.83
CA VAL A 690 24.89 -33.44 -5.66
C VAL A 690 26.20 -34.20 -5.50
N ARG A 691 26.60 -34.49 -4.25
CA ARG A 691 27.82 -35.28 -3.96
C ARG A 691 27.76 -36.68 -4.59
N ASN A 692 26.62 -37.35 -4.51
CA ASN A 692 26.43 -38.67 -5.11
C ASN A 692 26.48 -38.64 -6.65
N ASN A 693 25.84 -37.64 -7.26
CA ASN A 693 25.90 -37.44 -8.71
C ASN A 693 27.32 -37.13 -9.18
N TYR A 694 28.07 -36.31 -8.44
CA TYR A 694 29.47 -36.01 -8.74
C TYR A 694 30.36 -37.26 -8.65
N ARG A 695 30.23 -38.07 -7.60
CA ARG A 695 30.97 -39.35 -7.48
C ARG A 695 30.67 -40.29 -8.63
N LYS A 696 29.39 -40.37 -9.04
CA LYS A 696 28.98 -41.16 -10.21
C LYS A 696 29.62 -40.63 -11.50
N ALA A 697 29.69 -39.32 -11.68
CA ALA A 697 30.36 -38.72 -12.83
C ALA A 697 31.86 -39.05 -12.85
N LYS A 698 32.55 -38.92 -11.70
CA LYS A 698 33.97 -39.32 -11.57
C LYS A 698 34.19 -40.80 -11.84
N SER A 699 33.31 -41.70 -11.38
CA SER A 699 33.42 -43.14 -11.68
C SER A 699 33.18 -43.48 -13.15
N ASN A 700 32.57 -42.57 -13.92
CA ASN A 700 32.41 -42.65 -15.36
C ASN A 700 33.55 -41.94 -16.13
N ASN A 701 34.63 -41.55 -15.45
CA ASN A 701 35.80 -40.89 -16.04
C ASN A 701 35.50 -39.58 -16.77
N LEU A 702 34.52 -38.81 -16.28
CA LEU A 702 34.27 -37.47 -16.82
C LEU A 702 35.43 -36.52 -16.49
N THR A 703 35.86 -35.74 -17.48
CA THR A 703 36.89 -34.70 -17.33
C THR A 703 36.30 -33.31 -17.54
N PHE A 704 37.00 -32.27 -17.06
CA PHE A 704 36.54 -30.89 -17.04
C PHE A 704 37.57 -29.97 -17.68
N LYS A 705 37.10 -28.98 -18.45
CA LYS A 705 37.91 -27.88 -18.98
C LYS A 705 37.10 -26.59 -18.88
N ILE A 706 37.73 -25.51 -18.44
CA ILE A 706 37.17 -24.16 -18.51
C ILE A 706 38.09 -23.33 -19.40
N LEU A 707 37.51 -22.69 -20.41
CA LEU A 707 38.20 -21.90 -21.42
C LEU A 707 38.03 -20.42 -21.11
N GLN A 708 39.11 -19.67 -21.26
CA GLN A 708 39.14 -18.21 -21.12
C GLN A 708 40.03 -17.57 -22.18
N GLU A 709 39.79 -16.29 -22.47
CA GLU A 709 40.66 -15.49 -23.33
C GLU A 709 40.93 -16.13 -24.72
N GLU A 710 42.19 -16.38 -25.05
CA GLU A 710 42.63 -16.95 -26.33
C GLU A 710 42.33 -18.46 -26.46
N GLU A 711 42.01 -19.14 -25.37
CA GLU A 711 41.63 -20.56 -25.41
C GLU A 711 40.27 -20.79 -26.07
N ILE A 712 39.44 -19.74 -26.17
CA ILE A 712 38.10 -19.81 -26.76
C ILE A 712 38.18 -19.66 -28.28
N THR A 713 38.41 -20.76 -29.00
CA THR A 713 38.46 -20.73 -30.47
C THR A 713 37.07 -20.70 -31.10
N GLN A 714 36.96 -20.41 -32.40
CA GLN A 714 35.68 -20.48 -33.11
C GLN A 714 35.08 -21.89 -33.11
N GLU A 715 35.92 -22.93 -33.09
CA GLU A 715 35.49 -24.32 -32.95
C GLU A 715 34.81 -24.55 -31.59
N GLU A 716 35.38 -24.00 -30.51
CA GLU A 716 34.78 -24.08 -29.18
C GLU A 716 33.44 -23.33 -29.10
N ILE A 717 33.31 -22.21 -29.80
CA ILE A 717 32.01 -21.49 -29.90
C ILE A 717 30.98 -22.35 -30.64
N ASN A 718 31.37 -23.00 -31.75
CA ASN A 718 30.49 -23.88 -32.53
C ASN A 718 30.02 -25.09 -31.71
N THR A 719 30.93 -25.67 -30.92
CA THR A 719 30.63 -26.79 -30.02
C THR A 719 29.61 -26.38 -28.96
N PHE A 720 29.82 -25.25 -28.29
CA PHE A 720 28.86 -24.71 -27.31
C PHE A 720 27.49 -24.48 -27.95
N TYR A 721 27.46 -23.80 -29.11
CA TYR A 721 26.25 -23.50 -29.85
C TYR A 721 25.46 -24.77 -30.19
N THR A 722 26.14 -25.83 -30.61
CA THR A 722 25.51 -27.12 -30.95
C THR A 722 24.84 -27.74 -29.73
N ILE A 723 25.57 -27.87 -28.61
CA ILE A 723 25.04 -28.44 -27.36
C ILE A 723 23.87 -27.61 -26.81
N TYR A 724 23.99 -26.29 -26.86
CA TYR A 724 22.95 -25.36 -26.42
C TYR A 724 21.68 -25.48 -27.27
N THR A 725 21.82 -25.44 -28.59
CA THR A 725 20.70 -25.47 -29.53
C THR A 725 19.94 -26.79 -29.44
N GLU A 726 20.62 -27.92 -29.37
CA GLU A 726 19.97 -29.23 -29.16
C GLU A 726 19.25 -29.31 -27.82
N THR A 727 19.78 -28.66 -26.77
CA THR A 727 19.10 -28.55 -25.48
C THR A 727 17.81 -27.72 -25.57
N MET A 728 17.82 -26.60 -26.32
CA MET A 728 16.63 -25.77 -26.53
C MET A 728 15.54 -26.49 -27.33
N LYS A 729 15.94 -27.19 -28.42
CA LYS A 729 15.03 -28.04 -29.23
C LYS A 729 14.35 -29.09 -28.36
N ARG A 730 15.12 -29.86 -27.59
CA ARG A 730 14.60 -30.91 -26.71
C ARG A 730 13.57 -30.40 -25.69
N ASN A 731 13.79 -29.20 -25.16
CA ASN A 731 12.92 -28.61 -24.13
C ASN A 731 11.71 -27.87 -24.71
N ASN A 732 11.50 -27.87 -26.04
CA ASN A 732 10.48 -27.05 -26.71
C ASN A 732 10.52 -25.58 -26.24
N ALA A 733 11.73 -25.01 -26.15
CA ALA A 733 11.91 -23.66 -25.67
C ALA A 733 11.20 -22.64 -26.58
N LYS A 734 10.82 -21.49 -26.04
CA LYS A 734 10.26 -20.39 -26.84
C LYS A 734 11.32 -19.85 -27.83
N GLU A 735 10.87 -19.32 -28.96
CA GLU A 735 11.73 -18.77 -30.02
C GLU A 735 12.78 -17.78 -29.51
N LEU A 736 12.44 -16.97 -28.50
CA LEU A 736 13.36 -16.01 -27.87
C LEU A 736 14.61 -16.64 -27.24
N TYR A 737 14.64 -17.95 -27.00
CA TYR A 737 15.80 -18.69 -26.48
C TYR A 737 16.66 -19.31 -27.59
N PHE A 738 16.30 -19.18 -28.87
CA PHE A 738 17.12 -19.65 -29.98
C PHE A 738 18.04 -18.54 -30.46
N PHE A 739 19.19 -18.40 -29.79
CA PHE A 739 20.25 -17.47 -30.18
C PHE A 739 20.99 -17.96 -31.42
N SER A 740 21.31 -17.07 -32.36
CA SER A 740 22.08 -17.43 -33.56
C SER A 740 23.55 -17.73 -33.24
N LEU A 741 24.21 -18.52 -34.11
CA LEU A 741 25.66 -18.73 -34.01
C LEU A 741 26.43 -17.41 -34.12
N GLN A 742 26.00 -16.51 -35.01
CA GLN A 742 26.61 -15.19 -35.19
C GLN A 742 26.57 -14.37 -33.89
N TYR A 743 25.46 -14.42 -33.16
CA TYR A 743 25.35 -13.78 -31.85
C TYR A 743 26.43 -14.28 -30.87
N PHE A 744 26.62 -15.59 -30.77
CA PHE A 744 27.64 -16.15 -29.90
C PHE A 744 29.05 -15.80 -30.35
N THR A 745 29.34 -15.89 -31.66
CA THR A 745 30.64 -15.50 -32.21
C THR A 745 30.98 -14.05 -31.88
N GLU A 746 30.06 -13.12 -32.11
CA GLU A 746 30.27 -11.69 -31.86
C GLU A 746 30.39 -11.39 -30.36
N LEU A 747 29.46 -11.89 -29.55
CA LEU A 747 29.47 -11.66 -28.10
C LEU A 747 30.75 -12.20 -27.45
N ILE A 748 31.13 -13.44 -27.76
CA ILE A 748 32.26 -14.11 -27.13
C ILE A 748 33.57 -13.48 -27.59
N SER A 749 33.73 -13.21 -28.89
CA SER A 749 34.98 -12.66 -29.42
C SER A 749 35.26 -11.24 -28.91
N ASN A 750 34.23 -10.44 -28.65
CA ASN A 750 34.38 -9.07 -28.16
C ASN A 750 34.50 -8.95 -26.63
N HIS A 751 34.25 -10.05 -25.89
CA HIS A 751 34.20 -10.06 -24.42
C HIS A 751 34.98 -11.25 -23.81
N ARG A 752 36.10 -11.64 -24.43
CA ARG A 752 36.90 -12.82 -24.05
C ARG A 752 37.42 -12.82 -22.60
N SER A 753 37.59 -11.63 -22.00
CA SER A 753 38.01 -11.46 -20.60
C SER A 753 36.85 -11.59 -19.60
N GLU A 754 35.62 -11.32 -20.03
CA GLU A 754 34.41 -11.38 -19.20
C GLU A 754 33.60 -12.67 -19.42
N ILE A 755 33.95 -13.49 -20.39
CA ILE A 755 33.24 -14.72 -20.74
C ILE A 755 34.13 -15.94 -20.53
N LEU A 756 33.55 -16.98 -19.95
CA LEU A 756 34.16 -18.31 -19.80
C LEU A 756 33.26 -19.34 -20.48
N ILE A 757 33.86 -20.38 -21.07
CA ILE A 757 33.12 -21.56 -21.53
C ILE A 757 33.61 -22.78 -20.76
N ALA A 758 32.73 -23.39 -19.98
CA ALA A 758 33.04 -24.59 -19.20
C ALA A 758 32.45 -25.83 -19.88
N TYR A 759 33.24 -26.89 -19.98
CA TYR A 759 32.88 -28.16 -20.59
C TYR A 759 33.12 -29.35 -19.66
N SER A 760 32.23 -30.33 -19.76
CA SER A 760 32.44 -31.69 -19.27
C SER A 760 32.57 -32.64 -20.44
N TYR A 761 33.59 -33.49 -20.41
CA TYR A 761 33.91 -34.43 -21.46
C TYR A 761 33.72 -35.88 -21.00
N PHE A 762 33.32 -36.73 -21.93
CA PHE A 762 33.35 -38.19 -21.80
C PHE A 762 34.11 -38.77 -23.01
N ASN A 763 35.25 -39.42 -22.77
CA ASN A 763 36.16 -39.90 -23.83
C ASN A 763 36.47 -38.80 -24.87
N ASP A 764 36.93 -37.64 -24.39
CA ASP A 764 37.28 -36.45 -25.19
C ASP A 764 36.14 -35.81 -26.00
N LEU A 765 34.90 -36.30 -25.87
CA LEU A 765 33.71 -35.68 -26.44
C LEU A 765 33.07 -34.70 -25.43
N PRO A 766 32.87 -33.41 -25.76
CA PRO A 766 32.15 -32.47 -24.91
C PRO A 766 30.66 -32.81 -24.88
N ILE A 767 30.15 -33.16 -23.69
CA ILE A 767 28.77 -33.64 -23.49
C ILE A 767 27.90 -32.70 -22.63
N SER A 768 28.51 -31.72 -21.97
CA SER A 768 27.80 -30.64 -21.28
C SER A 768 28.62 -29.37 -21.33
N ALA A 769 27.95 -28.24 -21.50
CA ALA A 769 28.58 -26.94 -21.65
C ALA A 769 27.83 -25.86 -20.87
N GLU A 770 28.56 -24.88 -20.32
CA GLU A 770 27.99 -23.67 -19.74
C GLU A 770 28.80 -22.44 -20.17
N LEU A 771 28.11 -21.46 -20.74
CA LEU A 771 28.60 -20.13 -21.05
C LEU A 771 28.37 -19.25 -19.83
N ILE A 772 29.45 -18.74 -19.27
CA ILE A 772 29.46 -18.03 -17.98
C ILE A 772 29.89 -16.59 -18.23
N ILE A 773 29.11 -15.64 -17.70
CA ILE A 773 29.51 -14.24 -17.65
C ILE A 773 30.18 -14.00 -16.30
N LYS A 774 31.45 -13.59 -16.32
CA LYS A 774 32.22 -13.14 -15.16
C LYS A 774 32.09 -11.62 -15.05
N ASN A 775 31.60 -11.14 -13.92
CA ASN A 775 31.55 -9.72 -13.61
C ASN A 775 32.03 -9.50 -12.17
N ASN A 776 33.16 -8.81 -12.01
CA ASN A 776 33.85 -8.65 -10.73
C ASN A 776 34.13 -10.02 -10.07
N ASP A 777 33.64 -10.19 -8.84
CA ASP A 777 33.77 -11.40 -8.03
C ASP A 777 32.55 -12.34 -8.17
N THR A 778 31.71 -12.15 -9.19
CA THR A 778 30.48 -12.91 -9.40
C THR A 778 30.47 -13.60 -10.77
N LEU A 779 30.19 -14.89 -10.77
CA LEU A 779 29.88 -15.67 -11.98
C LEU A 779 28.38 -15.72 -12.20
N PHE A 780 27.95 -15.57 -13.45
CA PHE A 780 26.56 -15.77 -13.87
C PHE A 780 26.51 -16.93 -14.86
N ALA A 781 25.82 -18.01 -14.50
CA ALA A 781 25.49 -19.08 -15.43
C ALA A 781 24.50 -18.54 -16.47
N PHE A 782 25.03 -18.02 -17.59
CA PHE A 782 24.23 -17.28 -18.55
C PHE A 782 23.38 -18.23 -19.38
N LEU A 783 24.02 -19.16 -20.08
CA LEU A 783 23.37 -20.16 -20.93
C LEU A 783 24.13 -21.48 -20.87
N GLY A 784 23.45 -22.60 -21.03
CA GLY A 784 24.08 -23.91 -20.97
C GLY A 784 23.22 -25.01 -21.55
N GLY A 785 23.85 -26.16 -21.79
CA GLY A 785 23.22 -27.32 -22.39
C GLY A 785 23.92 -28.60 -22.00
N THR A 786 23.24 -29.71 -22.20
CA THR A 786 23.75 -31.05 -21.91
C THR A 786 23.14 -32.02 -22.90
N ASP A 787 23.96 -32.87 -23.50
CA ASP A 787 23.53 -33.96 -24.36
C ASP A 787 22.71 -34.99 -23.55
N ALA A 788 21.51 -35.29 -24.04
CA ALA A 788 20.58 -36.22 -23.39
C ALA A 788 21.14 -37.65 -23.31
N ASN A 789 21.96 -38.06 -24.29
CA ASN A 789 22.52 -39.40 -24.36
C ASN A 789 23.41 -39.72 -23.14
N TYR A 790 23.94 -38.68 -22.49
CA TYR A 790 24.88 -38.83 -21.38
C TYR A 790 24.30 -38.44 -20.00
N PHE A 791 22.98 -38.22 -19.88
CA PHE A 791 22.34 -37.90 -18.59
C PHE A 791 22.59 -38.94 -17.50
N SER A 792 22.75 -40.21 -17.87
CA SER A 792 23.07 -41.31 -16.95
C SER A 792 24.43 -41.11 -16.25
N HIS A 793 25.38 -40.42 -16.89
CA HIS A 793 26.71 -40.11 -16.38
C HIS A 793 26.78 -38.83 -15.51
N ARG A 794 25.66 -38.10 -15.37
CA ARG A 794 25.54 -36.88 -14.54
C ARG A 794 26.50 -35.73 -14.92
N PRO A 795 26.68 -35.38 -16.21
CA PRO A 795 27.65 -34.37 -16.64
C PRO A 795 27.32 -32.94 -16.18
N ASN A 796 26.05 -32.58 -16.01
CA ASN A 796 25.67 -31.24 -15.55
C ASN A 796 26.00 -31.00 -14.07
N ASP A 797 25.73 -31.99 -13.20
CA ASP A 797 26.12 -31.91 -11.78
C ASP A 797 27.64 -31.83 -11.64
N PHE A 798 28.35 -32.65 -12.42
CA PHE A 798 29.81 -32.64 -12.47
C PHE A 798 30.38 -31.29 -12.89
N LEU A 799 29.89 -30.76 -14.02
CA LEU A 799 30.30 -29.47 -14.57
C LEU A 799 30.19 -28.35 -13.54
N ARG A 800 29.04 -28.25 -12.85
CA ARG A 800 28.80 -27.18 -11.87
C ARG A 800 29.65 -27.30 -10.61
N VAL A 801 29.91 -28.53 -10.12
CA VAL A 801 30.82 -28.71 -8.99
C VAL A 801 32.25 -28.29 -9.36
N GLU A 802 32.72 -28.63 -10.55
CA GLU A 802 34.06 -28.23 -11.03
C GLU A 802 34.15 -26.71 -11.30
N ILE A 803 33.09 -26.08 -11.81
CA ILE A 803 33.00 -24.61 -11.90
C ILE A 803 33.11 -23.97 -10.50
N ILE A 804 32.37 -24.49 -9.52
CA ILE A 804 32.41 -23.99 -8.13
C ILE A 804 33.83 -24.14 -7.55
N LYS A 805 34.47 -25.29 -7.77
CA LYS A 805 35.84 -25.54 -7.33
C LYS A 805 36.82 -24.53 -7.96
N TRP A 806 36.77 -24.36 -9.29
CA TRP A 806 37.59 -23.39 -10.00
C TRP A 806 37.33 -21.95 -9.52
N ALA A 807 36.06 -21.59 -9.25
CA ALA A 807 35.70 -20.26 -8.78
C ALA A 807 36.27 -19.95 -7.38
N ILE A 808 36.28 -20.93 -6.48
CA ILE A 808 36.91 -20.81 -5.14
C ILE A 808 38.42 -20.64 -5.28
N GLU A 809 39.08 -21.45 -6.11
CA GLU A 809 40.51 -21.35 -6.38
C GLU A 809 40.90 -19.97 -6.96
N ASN A 810 40.00 -19.36 -7.74
CA ASN A 810 40.15 -18.02 -8.31
C ASN A 810 39.58 -16.89 -7.42
N LYS A 811 39.27 -17.17 -6.15
CA LYS A 811 38.82 -16.19 -5.14
C LYS A 811 37.57 -15.40 -5.54
N LEU A 812 36.68 -16.01 -6.30
CA LEU A 812 35.36 -15.45 -6.60
C LEU A 812 34.44 -15.64 -5.38
N LYS A 813 33.46 -14.75 -5.22
CA LYS A 813 32.59 -14.74 -4.04
C LYS A 813 31.21 -15.33 -4.30
N HIS A 814 30.72 -15.19 -5.53
CA HIS A 814 29.33 -15.53 -5.83
C HIS A 814 29.19 -16.29 -7.15
N TYR A 815 28.22 -17.20 -7.17
CA TYR A 815 27.78 -17.88 -8.39
C TYR A 815 26.26 -17.83 -8.52
N VAL A 816 25.80 -17.07 -9.51
CA VAL A 816 24.39 -16.87 -9.82
C VAL A 816 23.97 -17.91 -10.86
N LEU A 817 23.19 -18.90 -10.41
CA LEU A 817 22.66 -19.95 -11.27
C LEU A 817 21.34 -19.55 -11.96
N GLY A 818 20.78 -18.38 -11.60
CA GLY A 818 19.49 -17.90 -12.08
C GLY A 818 18.30 -18.69 -11.51
N GLY A 819 17.12 -18.49 -12.10
CA GLY A 819 15.85 -19.08 -11.64
C GLY A 819 15.39 -20.30 -12.43
N GLY A 820 14.18 -20.77 -12.11
CA GLY A 820 13.42 -21.74 -12.89
C GLY A 820 12.57 -21.09 -13.99
N LEU A 821 11.70 -21.88 -14.65
CA LEU A 821 10.59 -21.38 -15.47
C LEU A 821 9.48 -20.77 -14.59
N SER A 822 9.33 -21.31 -13.39
CA SER A 822 8.48 -20.79 -12.32
C SER A 822 9.11 -21.09 -10.96
N ASP A 823 8.77 -20.32 -9.94
CA ASP A 823 9.29 -20.53 -8.58
C ASP A 823 9.04 -21.96 -8.09
N GLY A 824 10.09 -22.60 -7.58
CA GLY A 824 10.00 -23.95 -6.99
C GLY A 824 9.93 -25.11 -7.99
N ASP A 825 10.10 -24.85 -9.29
CA ASP A 825 10.13 -25.91 -10.31
C ASP A 825 11.36 -26.83 -10.21
N GLY A 826 11.41 -27.85 -11.07
CA GLY A 826 12.52 -28.82 -11.09
C GLY A 826 13.88 -28.19 -11.43
N LEU A 827 13.91 -27.17 -12.29
CA LEU A 827 15.14 -26.48 -12.69
C LEU A 827 15.69 -25.64 -11.54
N TYR A 828 14.84 -24.88 -10.87
CA TYR A 828 15.15 -24.14 -9.66
C TYR A 828 15.65 -25.10 -8.57
N LYS A 829 14.95 -26.21 -8.29
CA LYS A 829 15.37 -27.20 -7.28
C LYS A 829 16.74 -27.81 -7.58
N SER A 830 17.03 -28.07 -8.85
CA SER A 830 18.34 -28.58 -9.28
C SER A 830 19.45 -27.57 -8.99
N LYS A 831 19.23 -26.28 -9.26
CA LYS A 831 20.18 -25.20 -8.96
C LYS A 831 20.33 -24.97 -7.45
N LYS A 832 19.21 -25.01 -6.72
CA LYS A 832 19.18 -24.81 -5.26
C LYS A 832 19.92 -25.92 -4.51
N ALA A 833 20.02 -27.12 -5.07
CA ALA A 833 20.74 -28.23 -4.47
C ALA A 833 22.25 -27.97 -4.26
N PHE A 834 22.84 -27.04 -5.01
CA PHE A 834 24.23 -26.60 -4.84
C PHE A 834 24.38 -25.58 -3.70
N PHE A 835 23.34 -24.80 -3.40
CA PHE A 835 23.34 -23.76 -2.37
C PHE A 835 22.07 -23.83 -1.51
N PRO A 836 21.84 -24.96 -0.79
CA PRO A 836 20.57 -25.21 -0.10
C PRO A 836 20.34 -24.32 1.12
N LYS A 837 21.41 -23.73 1.68
CA LYS A 837 21.38 -22.89 2.89
C LYS A 837 21.45 -21.39 2.62
N ASP A 838 21.80 -20.98 1.39
CA ASP A 838 21.89 -19.56 1.05
C ASP A 838 20.51 -18.99 0.78
N ASP A 839 20.30 -17.70 1.04
CA ASP A 839 19.06 -17.03 0.65
C ASP A 839 18.99 -16.84 -0.86
N ASP A 840 17.79 -16.98 -1.43
CA ASP A 840 17.58 -16.63 -2.84
C ASP A 840 17.55 -15.13 -3.04
N ILE A 841 17.85 -14.71 -4.27
CA ILE A 841 17.69 -13.32 -4.70
C ILE A 841 16.53 -13.18 -5.66
N VAL A 842 15.67 -12.19 -5.42
CA VAL A 842 14.48 -11.96 -6.23
C VAL A 842 14.87 -11.19 -7.49
N PHE A 843 14.48 -11.72 -8.65
CA PHE A 843 14.52 -11.02 -9.92
C PHE A 843 13.23 -10.21 -10.12
N TYR A 844 13.38 -8.90 -10.31
CA TYR A 844 12.26 -7.98 -10.46
C TYR A 844 12.10 -7.51 -11.91
N THR A 845 10.84 -7.33 -12.32
CA THR A 845 10.48 -6.59 -13.53
C THR A 845 9.71 -5.32 -13.19
N GLY A 846 9.97 -4.25 -13.93
CA GLY A 846 9.22 -3.00 -13.87
C GLY A 846 8.16 -2.94 -14.97
N ARG A 847 6.94 -2.56 -14.61
CA ARG A 847 5.82 -2.37 -15.54
C ARG A 847 5.24 -0.98 -15.32
N LYS A 848 5.27 -0.13 -16.33
CA LYS A 848 4.73 1.22 -16.22
C LYS A 848 3.84 1.57 -17.40
N ILE A 849 2.68 2.12 -17.09
CA ILE A 849 1.77 2.73 -18.06
C ILE A 849 1.93 4.24 -17.93
N ASN A 850 2.56 4.85 -18.93
CA ASN A 850 2.83 6.29 -18.99
C ASN A 850 1.61 7.06 -19.53
N ASN A 851 0.88 6.46 -20.48
CA ASN A 851 -0.36 7.01 -21.03
C ASN A 851 -1.49 5.96 -21.00
N TYR A 852 -2.33 6.03 -19.95
CA TYR A 852 -3.39 5.04 -19.73
C TYR A 852 -4.46 5.06 -20.82
N GLN A 853 -4.84 6.24 -21.30
CA GLN A 853 -5.90 6.39 -22.31
C GLN A 853 -5.49 5.72 -23.63
N VAL A 854 -4.25 5.95 -24.07
CA VAL A 854 -3.71 5.31 -25.27
C VAL A 854 -3.51 3.81 -25.04
N TYR A 855 -2.98 3.42 -23.89
CA TYR A 855 -2.82 2.00 -23.53
C TYR A 855 -4.14 1.22 -23.63
N GLU A 856 -5.22 1.74 -23.04
CA GLU A 856 -6.54 1.12 -23.05
C GLU A 856 -7.10 0.99 -24.47
N LYS A 857 -7.00 2.06 -25.29
CA LYS A 857 -7.38 2.01 -26.71
C LYS A 857 -6.61 0.94 -27.49
N LEU A 858 -5.29 0.83 -27.26
CA LEU A 858 -4.46 -0.18 -27.91
C LEU A 858 -4.87 -1.60 -27.52
N CYS A 859 -5.13 -1.83 -26.23
CA CYS A 859 -5.57 -3.13 -25.75
C CYS A 859 -6.93 -3.53 -26.34
N ILE A 860 -7.92 -2.63 -26.30
CA ILE A 860 -9.27 -2.87 -26.86
C ILE A 860 -9.20 -3.13 -28.37
N SER A 861 -8.39 -2.36 -29.10
CA SER A 861 -8.31 -2.49 -30.57
C SER A 861 -7.71 -3.83 -31.00
N LYS A 862 -6.82 -4.43 -30.19
CA LYS A 862 -6.18 -5.71 -30.48
C LYS A 862 -6.88 -6.92 -29.86
N HIS A 863 -7.57 -6.73 -28.74
CA HIS A 863 -8.22 -7.81 -27.99
C HIS A 863 -9.65 -7.39 -27.64
N LYS A 864 -10.63 -7.87 -28.41
CA LYS A 864 -12.05 -7.52 -28.23
C LYS A 864 -12.63 -7.95 -26.88
N ASP A 865 -12.05 -8.99 -26.26
CA ASP A 865 -12.47 -9.53 -24.96
C ASP A 865 -11.74 -8.89 -23.77
N TYR A 866 -11.05 -7.76 -23.99
CA TYR A 866 -10.36 -7.01 -22.93
C TYR A 866 -11.37 -6.49 -21.89
N ASN A 867 -11.51 -7.20 -20.77
CA ASN A 867 -12.40 -6.84 -19.67
C ASN A 867 -11.80 -5.71 -18.83
N ASN A 868 -12.65 -4.77 -18.38
CA ASN A 868 -12.31 -3.50 -17.73
C ASN A 868 -11.57 -3.55 -16.35
N THR A 869 -10.90 -4.65 -15.98
CA THR A 869 -10.28 -4.86 -14.65
C THR A 869 -8.76 -5.06 -14.74
N HIS A 870 -7.98 -3.96 -14.75
CA HIS A 870 -6.53 -3.97 -15.07
C HIS A 870 -5.57 -3.72 -13.90
N ILE A 871 -5.53 -4.62 -12.91
CA ILE A 871 -4.35 -4.77 -12.05
C ILE A 871 -4.02 -6.26 -11.83
N ASP A 872 -5.01 -7.10 -11.56
CA ASP A 872 -4.80 -8.55 -11.47
C ASP A 872 -4.26 -9.14 -12.78
N GLU A 873 -4.66 -8.55 -13.91
CA GLU A 873 -4.17 -8.92 -15.23
C GLU A 873 -2.74 -8.42 -15.48
N ILE A 874 -2.40 -7.20 -15.04
CA ILE A 874 -1.05 -6.65 -15.18
C ILE A 874 -0.04 -7.45 -14.37
N LYS A 875 -0.44 -8.12 -13.28
CA LYS A 875 0.43 -9.02 -12.51
C LYS A 875 0.55 -10.42 -13.14
N LYS A 876 -0.51 -10.93 -13.78
CA LYS A 876 -0.60 -12.33 -14.26
C LYS A 876 -0.24 -12.53 -15.73
N TYR A 877 -0.41 -11.52 -16.58
CA TYR A 877 -0.24 -11.65 -18.03
C TYR A 877 1.00 -10.93 -18.57
N PHE A 878 1.30 -11.22 -19.83
CA PHE A 878 2.34 -10.56 -20.62
C PHE A 878 2.15 -9.04 -20.62
N PHE A 879 3.25 -8.28 -20.46
CA PHE A 879 3.22 -6.82 -20.45
C PHE A 879 4.17 -6.23 -21.51
N PRO A 880 3.74 -5.19 -22.25
CA PRO A 880 2.41 -4.59 -22.24
C PRO A 880 1.38 -5.50 -22.94
N PHE A 881 0.12 -5.47 -22.49
CA PHE A 881 -0.89 -6.43 -22.93
C PHE A 881 -1.21 -6.31 -24.42
N TYR A 882 -1.25 -5.11 -25.00
CA TYR A 882 -1.46 -4.91 -26.44
C TYR A 882 -0.33 -5.48 -27.34
N ARG A 883 0.78 -5.95 -26.77
CA ARG A 883 1.83 -6.68 -27.49
C ARG A 883 1.64 -8.20 -27.36
N PHE A 884 0.64 -8.67 -26.62
CA PHE A 884 0.32 -10.08 -26.52
C PHE A 884 -0.28 -10.55 -27.84
N ASN A 885 0.31 -11.58 -28.43
CA ASN A 885 -0.31 -12.29 -29.56
C ASN A 885 -0.84 -13.61 -28.99
N ASN A 886 -2.13 -13.90 -29.21
CA ASN A 886 -2.66 -15.25 -29.02
C ASN A 886 -1.95 -16.14 -30.06
N GLY A 887 -0.82 -16.71 -29.66
CA GLY A 887 -0.10 -17.72 -30.44
C GLY A 887 -0.83 -19.06 -30.33
#